data_AF-A0A4W5RNS6-F1
#
_entry.id   AF-A0A4W5RNS6-F1
#
_cell.length_a   1.000
_cell.length_b   1.000
_cell.length_c   1.000
_cell.angle_alpha   90.00
_cell.angle_beta   90.00
_cell.angle_gamma   90.00
#
_symmetry.space_group_name_H-M   'P 1'
#
loop_
_entity.id
_entity.type
_entity.pdbx_description
1 polymer ?
#
loop_
_entity_poly.entity_id
_entity_poly.type
_entity_poly.pdbx_seq_one_letter_code
_entity_poly.pdbx_strand_id
1 'polypeptide(L)'
;IAAKEAYESLLQTENLPAQVKAATLQQLGWMHHTVEHLVDQGSKDSCAIQCLQKSLEADPNSGLSWYFLGRCYSSIGKVQDAFISYRQSIDKSEASADTWCSIGVLYQQQNQPMDALQAYICAVQLDHSHAAAWMDLGMLYESCGQPHDAIKCYINATRSKACTNTAALTHRVKLLQARFCNPQTGSVAGGKGGKMLPSIEEAWSLPIPTELTSRQGGLNTAAGSPGPQAQQQMQFVSLLNITFFFYPSTFPHFPSLSLSPTSFLSFAVFPPSTLLSLALSLSLHPSLPPLSLLSDLGLFSTKTLVEANPDHLVEVRTQLSQPTDENWDLSGTRKMWRCQSSQSHTTIAKYAQYQASSFQESLRVSRGSGAAWRKKGPFKHIKFGTNIDLSDNRKWKLHLQELSKLPAFARVVSAGNLLSHVGHTILGMNTVQLYMKVPGSRTPGHQENNNFCSVNINIGPGDCEWFSVPQPYWGIINDFCDKNNINFLMGSWWPNLEDLYEADVPVYRFIQRPGDLVWLNTGTVHWVQAIGWCNNIAWNVGPLTAYQYKLAAERYEWNKLQSVKSIVPMIHLSWNMARNIKVSDSKLFQMIKYCLLRTLKQCQILREFLQASGKELVWHGRTRDEPAHYCSICEVEVFALLFVTSESNSRKTYVVHCQDCARRGSSNLDNFVVLEQYKMDNLTQVYDDFTLVSQQGD
;
A
#
# COMPACT_ATOMS: atom_id res chain seq x y z
N ILE A 1 27.81 17.38 -35.55
CA ILE A 1 28.63 16.61 -36.51
C ILE A 1 29.70 15.81 -35.76
N ALA A 2 30.64 16.44 -35.05
CA ALA A 2 31.66 15.73 -34.24
C ALA A 2 31.09 14.69 -33.23
N ALA A 3 29.98 14.99 -32.54
CA ALA A 3 29.33 14.02 -31.64
C ALA A 3 28.73 12.81 -32.39
N LYS A 4 28.22 13.00 -33.62
CA LYS A 4 27.69 11.92 -34.47
C LYS A 4 28.81 10.97 -34.88
N GLU A 5 29.91 11.53 -35.37
CA GLU A 5 31.10 10.77 -35.78
C GLU A 5 31.73 10.01 -34.61
N ALA A 6 31.74 10.60 -33.41
CA ALA A 6 32.21 9.93 -32.19
C ALA A 6 31.33 8.73 -31.81
N TYR A 7 29.99 8.86 -31.89
CA TYR A 7 29.08 7.74 -31.63
C TYR A 7 29.18 6.66 -32.71
N GLU A 8 29.34 7.03 -33.98
CA GLU A 8 29.55 6.08 -35.08
C GLU A 8 30.89 5.32 -34.94
N SER A 9 31.96 6.01 -34.54
CA SER A 9 33.26 5.38 -34.25
C SER A 9 33.20 4.44 -33.04
N LEU A 10 32.48 4.82 -31.98
CA LEU A 10 32.29 3.99 -30.80
C LEU A 10 31.57 2.67 -31.14
N LEU A 11 30.61 2.70 -32.07
CA LEU A 11 29.90 1.51 -32.54
C LEU A 11 30.76 0.56 -33.39
N GLN A 12 31.92 1.02 -33.89
CA GLN A 12 32.88 0.20 -34.64
C GLN A 12 33.90 -0.52 -33.73
N THR A 13 33.90 -0.23 -32.42
CA THR A 13 34.82 -0.86 -31.46
C THR A 13 34.41 -2.31 -31.18
N GLU A 14 35.34 -3.26 -31.27
CA GLU A 14 35.09 -4.67 -30.95
C GLU A 14 34.81 -4.85 -29.45
N ASN A 15 33.85 -5.74 -29.10
CA ASN A 15 33.45 -6.08 -27.73
C ASN A 15 32.83 -4.94 -26.89
N LEU A 16 31.99 -4.08 -27.49
CA LEU A 16 31.25 -3.07 -26.74
C LEU A 16 30.16 -3.69 -25.84
N PRO A 17 30.07 -3.33 -24.54
CA PRO A 17 28.98 -3.80 -23.67
C PRO A 17 27.60 -3.45 -24.23
N ALA A 18 26.64 -4.37 -24.12
CA ALA A 18 25.29 -4.22 -24.69
C ALA A 18 24.59 -2.93 -24.24
N GLN A 19 24.77 -2.54 -22.97
CA GLN A 19 24.18 -1.32 -22.41
C GLN A 19 24.80 -0.04 -23.00
N VAL A 20 26.11 -0.02 -23.22
CA VAL A 20 26.81 1.12 -23.86
C VAL A 20 26.44 1.21 -25.33
N LYS A 21 26.29 0.06 -26.01
CA LYS A 21 25.81 -0.02 -27.39
C LYS A 21 24.39 0.52 -27.53
N ALA A 22 23.47 0.11 -26.63
CA ALA A 22 22.10 0.60 -26.60
C ALA A 22 22.05 2.12 -26.37
N ALA A 23 22.74 2.64 -25.35
CA ALA A 23 22.79 4.08 -25.08
C ALA A 23 23.36 4.88 -26.27
N THR A 24 24.40 4.38 -26.92
CA THR A 24 25.02 5.03 -28.09
C THR A 24 24.05 5.08 -29.27
N LEU A 25 23.36 3.97 -29.57
CA LEU A 25 22.36 3.90 -30.63
C LEU A 25 21.13 4.76 -30.34
N GLN A 26 20.71 4.84 -29.07
CA GLN A 26 19.64 5.71 -28.62
C GLN A 26 19.95 7.19 -28.88
N GLN A 27 21.13 7.65 -28.45
CA GLN A 27 21.55 9.05 -28.65
C GLN A 27 21.72 9.39 -30.13
N LEU A 28 22.31 8.48 -30.92
CA LEU A 28 22.43 8.64 -32.37
C LEU A 28 21.05 8.74 -33.06
N GLY A 29 20.11 7.87 -32.67
CA GLY A 29 18.73 7.91 -33.18
C GLY A 29 18.00 9.21 -32.84
N TRP A 30 18.15 9.71 -31.61
CA TRP A 30 17.57 10.99 -31.20
C TRP A 30 18.19 12.19 -31.92
N MET A 31 19.50 12.17 -32.14
CA MET A 31 20.20 13.19 -32.95
C MET A 31 19.69 13.22 -34.39
N HIS A 32 19.48 12.06 -35.00
CA HIS A 32 18.89 11.97 -36.33
C HIS A 32 17.50 12.60 -36.38
N HIS A 33 16.65 12.40 -35.37
CA HIS A 33 15.30 12.97 -35.33
C HIS A 33 15.27 14.49 -35.03
N THR A 34 16.17 14.99 -34.19
CA THR A 34 16.10 16.39 -33.68
C THR A 34 16.94 17.39 -34.46
N VAL A 35 18.06 16.98 -35.08
CA VAL A 35 19.00 17.93 -35.71
C VAL A 35 18.73 18.03 -37.23
N GLU A 36 18.26 19.19 -37.68
CA GLU A 36 17.83 19.42 -39.08
C GLU A 36 18.96 19.37 -40.12
N HIS A 37 20.21 19.68 -39.75
CA HIS A 37 21.35 19.76 -40.68
C HIS A 37 22.09 18.43 -40.95
N LEU A 38 21.61 17.28 -40.46
CA LEU A 38 22.35 16.00 -40.53
C LEU A 38 21.87 15.01 -41.61
N VAL A 39 20.66 15.15 -42.17
CA VAL A 39 20.04 14.21 -43.14
C VAL A 39 19.00 14.93 -44.00
N ASP A 40 18.80 14.49 -45.25
CA ASP A 40 17.66 14.91 -46.10
C ASP A 40 16.30 14.63 -45.43
N GLN A 41 15.37 15.58 -45.54
CA GLN A 41 14.09 15.62 -44.82
C GLN A 41 13.26 14.31 -44.88
N GLY A 42 13.36 13.55 -45.98
CA GLY A 42 12.63 12.29 -46.18
C GLY A 42 13.30 11.03 -45.60
N SER A 43 14.61 11.09 -45.28
CA SER A 43 15.37 9.95 -44.75
C SER A 43 15.63 10.07 -43.24
N LYS A 44 15.45 11.27 -42.67
CA LYS A 44 15.69 11.60 -41.25
C LYS A 44 15.01 10.65 -40.26
N ASP A 45 13.70 10.48 -40.37
CA ASP A 45 12.93 9.64 -39.45
C ASP A 45 13.18 8.13 -39.67
N SER A 46 13.51 7.74 -40.91
CA SER A 46 13.82 6.33 -41.23
C SER A 46 15.13 5.86 -40.56
N CYS A 47 16.17 6.69 -40.59
CA CYS A 47 17.43 6.40 -39.91
C CYS A 47 17.27 6.43 -38.39
N ALA A 48 16.49 7.39 -37.86
CA ALA A 48 16.21 7.49 -36.42
C ALA A 48 15.49 6.23 -35.90
N ILE A 49 14.45 5.77 -36.59
CA ILE A 49 13.70 4.54 -36.24
C ILE A 49 14.62 3.32 -36.28
N GLN A 50 15.46 3.18 -37.32
CA GLN A 50 16.37 2.04 -37.44
C GLN A 50 17.41 2.01 -36.30
N CYS A 51 17.97 3.16 -35.93
CA CYS A 51 18.89 3.27 -34.80
C CYS A 51 18.21 2.92 -33.47
N LEU A 52 16.97 3.39 -33.25
CA LEU A 52 16.22 3.14 -32.02
C LEU A 52 15.74 1.69 -31.91
N GLN A 53 15.37 1.04 -33.02
CA GLN A 53 15.07 -0.40 -33.03
C GLN A 53 16.30 -1.24 -32.65
N LYS A 54 17.48 -0.93 -33.21
CA LYS A 54 18.74 -1.58 -32.82
C LYS A 54 19.13 -1.30 -31.38
N SER A 55 18.79 -0.11 -30.85
CA SER A 55 18.96 0.20 -29.42
C SER A 55 18.13 -0.75 -28.56
N LEU A 56 16.87 -0.98 -28.93
CA LEU A 56 15.94 -1.86 -28.22
C LEU A 56 16.28 -3.35 -28.35
N GLU A 57 16.92 -3.76 -29.46
CA GLU A 57 17.50 -5.10 -29.58
C GLU A 57 18.66 -5.32 -28.60
N ALA A 58 19.45 -4.26 -28.33
CA ALA A 58 20.57 -4.31 -27.39
C ALA A 58 20.13 -4.15 -25.92
N ASP A 59 19.10 -3.35 -25.65
CA ASP A 59 18.45 -3.22 -24.33
C ASP A 59 16.92 -3.09 -24.46
N PRO A 60 16.17 -4.21 -24.31
CA PRO A 60 14.71 -4.22 -24.39
C PRO A 60 13.99 -3.50 -23.24
N ASN A 61 14.70 -3.14 -22.17
CA ASN A 61 14.13 -2.54 -20.97
C ASN A 61 14.28 -1.01 -20.91
N SER A 62 14.91 -0.39 -21.91
CA SER A 62 15.07 1.06 -21.98
C SER A 62 13.75 1.78 -22.28
N GLY A 63 13.13 2.37 -21.26
CA GLY A 63 11.89 3.15 -21.39
C GLY A 63 12.07 4.40 -22.25
N LEU A 64 13.22 5.06 -22.14
CA LEU A 64 13.55 6.23 -22.96
C LEU A 64 13.72 5.91 -24.46
N SER A 65 14.25 4.73 -24.81
CA SER A 65 14.36 4.30 -26.22
C SER A 65 12.97 4.09 -26.85
N TRP A 66 12.04 3.50 -26.10
CA TRP A 66 10.64 3.37 -26.51
C TRP A 66 9.94 4.72 -26.65
N TYR A 67 10.24 5.69 -25.77
CA TYR A 67 9.73 7.06 -25.87
C TYR A 67 10.19 7.75 -27.16
N PHE A 68 11.49 7.74 -27.46
CA PHE A 68 12.02 8.35 -28.68
C PHE A 68 11.49 7.67 -29.94
N LEU A 69 11.27 6.36 -29.90
CA LEU A 69 10.65 5.64 -31.01
C LEU A 69 9.21 6.10 -31.24
N GLY A 70 8.44 6.29 -30.16
CA GLY A 70 7.08 6.86 -30.23
C GLY A 70 7.06 8.27 -30.81
N ARG A 71 8.04 9.12 -30.46
CA ARG A 71 8.21 10.47 -31.04
C ARG A 71 8.46 10.44 -32.54
N CYS A 72 9.29 9.52 -33.02
CA CYS A 72 9.54 9.33 -34.45
C CYS A 72 8.29 8.81 -35.18
N TYR A 73 7.53 7.88 -34.59
CA TYR A 73 6.29 7.42 -35.20
C TYR A 73 5.19 8.48 -35.24
N SER A 74 5.14 9.35 -34.23
CA SER A 74 4.23 10.49 -34.18
C SER A 74 4.54 11.52 -35.27
N SER A 75 5.83 11.85 -35.51
CA SER A 75 6.22 12.82 -36.55
C SER A 75 5.89 12.35 -37.97
N ILE A 76 5.96 11.05 -38.24
CA ILE A 76 5.59 10.47 -39.54
C ILE A 76 4.08 10.21 -39.68
N GLY A 77 3.27 10.54 -38.66
CA GLY A 77 1.82 10.34 -38.66
C GLY A 77 1.35 8.90 -38.43
N LYS A 78 2.23 7.98 -38.01
CA LYS A 78 1.85 6.61 -37.61
C LYS A 78 1.38 6.58 -36.16
N VAL A 79 0.18 7.12 -35.95
CA VAL A 79 -0.42 7.31 -34.62
C VAL A 79 -0.47 6.02 -33.80
N GLN A 80 -0.86 4.90 -34.41
CA GLN A 80 -1.02 3.63 -33.69
C GLN A 80 0.33 3.02 -33.23
N ASP A 81 1.36 3.09 -34.07
CA ASP A 81 2.72 2.65 -33.71
C ASP A 81 3.32 3.57 -32.63
N ALA A 82 3.00 4.87 -32.66
CA ALA A 82 3.38 5.82 -31.64
C ALA A 82 2.76 5.49 -30.27
N PHE A 83 1.47 5.15 -30.22
CA PHE A 83 0.81 4.70 -28.98
C PHE A 83 1.44 3.43 -28.42
N ILE A 84 1.69 2.43 -29.26
CA ILE A 84 2.30 1.17 -28.81
C ILE A 84 3.69 1.45 -28.20
N SER A 85 4.48 2.29 -28.85
CA SER A 85 5.82 2.65 -28.40
C SER A 85 5.79 3.46 -27.09
N TYR A 86 4.93 4.47 -26.97
CA TYR A 86 4.78 5.23 -25.72
C TYR A 86 4.25 4.38 -24.57
N ARG A 87 3.37 3.44 -24.87
CA ARG A 87 2.86 2.52 -23.87
C ARG A 87 3.92 1.54 -23.40
N GLN A 88 4.74 1.02 -24.30
CA GLN A 88 5.91 0.22 -23.94
C GLN A 88 6.91 1.04 -23.13
N SER A 89 7.06 2.34 -23.40
CA SER A 89 7.88 3.25 -22.58
C SER A 89 7.36 3.33 -21.13
N ILE A 90 6.04 3.46 -20.93
CA ILE A 90 5.41 3.46 -19.59
C ILE A 90 5.56 2.12 -18.87
N ASP A 91 5.45 1.00 -19.61
CA ASP A 91 5.56 -0.35 -19.05
C ASP A 91 6.98 -0.68 -18.57
N LYS A 92 7.99 0.10 -18.96
CA LYS A 92 9.39 -0.03 -18.53
C LYS A 92 9.73 0.98 -17.43
N SER A 93 10.76 0.71 -16.63
CA SER A 93 11.00 1.37 -15.32
C SER A 93 11.43 2.85 -15.35
N GLU A 94 11.10 3.58 -16.41
CA GLU A 94 11.43 4.99 -16.63
C GLU A 94 10.19 5.75 -17.10
N ALA A 95 9.12 5.74 -16.29
CA ALA A 95 7.94 6.55 -16.56
C ALA A 95 8.31 8.05 -16.51
N SER A 96 8.41 8.70 -17.67
CA SER A 96 8.66 10.14 -17.77
C SER A 96 7.35 10.93 -17.94
N ALA A 97 7.28 12.11 -17.33
CA ALA A 97 6.23 13.09 -17.57
C ALA A 97 6.12 13.44 -19.07
N ASP A 98 7.25 13.44 -19.80
CA ASP A 98 7.30 13.69 -21.25
C ASP A 98 6.50 12.65 -22.06
N THR A 99 6.52 11.38 -21.64
CA THR A 99 5.80 10.29 -22.31
C THR A 99 4.28 10.49 -22.17
N TRP A 100 3.82 10.78 -20.96
CA TRP A 100 2.41 11.07 -20.69
C TRP A 100 1.92 12.34 -21.37
N CYS A 101 2.74 13.39 -21.39
CA CYS A 101 2.46 14.62 -22.14
C CYS A 101 2.30 14.33 -23.64
N SER A 102 3.20 13.51 -24.22
CA SER A 102 3.17 13.15 -25.64
C SER A 102 1.94 12.30 -26.00
N ILE A 103 1.50 11.41 -25.09
CA ILE A 103 0.24 10.67 -25.24
C ILE A 103 -0.97 11.61 -25.21
N GLY A 104 -0.98 12.61 -24.32
CA GLY A 104 -2.04 13.61 -24.26
C GLY A 104 -2.18 14.39 -25.57
N VAL A 105 -1.05 14.78 -26.18
CA VAL A 105 -1.03 15.43 -27.49
C VAL A 105 -1.64 14.53 -28.57
N LEU A 106 -1.30 13.23 -28.59
CA LEU A 106 -1.88 12.28 -29.54
C LEU A 106 -3.40 12.11 -29.38
N TYR A 107 -3.91 12.08 -28.15
CA TYR A 107 -5.36 12.02 -27.92
C TYR A 107 -6.08 13.31 -28.32
N GLN A 108 -5.46 14.46 -28.08
CA GLN A 108 -5.98 15.74 -28.51
C GLN A 108 -6.05 15.85 -30.04
N GLN A 109 -5.05 15.34 -30.75
CA GLN A 109 -5.07 15.24 -32.23
C GLN A 109 -6.18 14.32 -32.75
N GLN A 110 -6.57 13.30 -31.98
CA GLN A 110 -7.70 12.40 -32.29
C GLN A 110 -9.05 12.91 -31.81
N ASN A 111 -9.12 14.15 -31.30
CA ASN A 111 -10.32 14.74 -30.74
C ASN A 111 -10.94 13.93 -29.57
N GLN A 112 -10.06 13.38 -28.72
CA GLN A 112 -10.42 12.64 -27.49
C GLN A 112 -10.03 13.47 -26.25
N PRO A 113 -10.82 14.49 -25.86
CA PRO A 113 -10.40 15.46 -24.85
C PRO A 113 -10.39 14.90 -23.41
N MET A 114 -11.16 13.86 -23.11
CA MET A 114 -11.14 13.19 -21.79
C MET A 114 -9.86 12.38 -21.59
N ASP A 115 -9.46 11.59 -22.60
CA ASP A 115 -8.25 10.79 -22.55
C ASP A 115 -7.00 11.69 -22.57
N ALA A 116 -7.04 12.79 -23.32
CA ALA A 116 -6.01 13.83 -23.29
C ALA A 116 -5.89 14.47 -21.91
N LEU A 117 -7.01 14.82 -21.26
CA LEU A 117 -7.04 15.37 -19.91
C LEU A 117 -6.34 14.42 -18.92
N GLN A 118 -6.69 13.14 -18.95
CA GLN A 118 -6.10 12.15 -18.03
C GLN A 118 -4.61 11.97 -18.28
N ALA A 119 -4.16 11.91 -19.54
CA ALA A 119 -2.75 11.80 -19.87
C ALA A 119 -1.94 13.03 -19.41
N TYR A 120 -2.46 14.25 -19.60
CA TYR A 120 -1.79 15.46 -19.11
C TYR A 120 -1.78 15.54 -17.58
N ILE A 121 -2.85 15.10 -16.90
CA ILE A 121 -2.88 15.01 -15.43
C ILE A 121 -1.83 14.03 -14.92
N CYS A 122 -1.67 12.85 -15.54
CA CYS A 122 -0.57 11.93 -15.22
C CYS A 122 0.80 12.59 -15.37
N ALA A 123 1.01 13.37 -16.44
CA ALA A 123 2.27 14.06 -16.68
C ALA A 123 2.62 15.06 -15.57
N VAL A 124 1.67 15.90 -15.17
CA VAL A 124 1.89 16.90 -14.10
C VAL A 124 1.92 16.29 -12.70
N GLN A 125 1.29 15.13 -12.48
CA GLN A 125 1.42 14.39 -11.21
C GLN A 125 2.81 13.78 -11.06
N LEU A 126 3.40 13.27 -12.15
CA LEU A 126 4.76 12.73 -12.15
C LEU A 126 5.82 13.83 -11.99
N ASP A 127 5.66 14.95 -12.69
CA ASP A 127 6.50 16.14 -12.53
C ASP A 127 5.65 17.40 -12.46
N HIS A 128 5.45 17.90 -11.24
CA HIS A 128 4.68 19.11 -10.98
C HIS A 128 5.31 20.37 -11.58
N SER A 129 6.61 20.34 -11.89
CA SER A 129 7.34 21.44 -12.52
C SER A 129 7.36 21.37 -14.05
N HIS A 130 6.68 20.39 -14.64
CA HIS A 130 6.69 20.15 -16.07
C HIS A 130 5.87 21.20 -16.85
N ALA A 131 6.54 22.25 -17.32
CA ALA A 131 5.89 23.43 -17.92
C ALA A 131 5.09 23.11 -19.19
N ALA A 132 5.56 22.15 -20.01
CA ALA A 132 4.91 21.78 -21.27
C ALA A 132 3.54 21.12 -21.03
N ALA A 133 3.45 20.12 -20.14
CA ALA A 133 2.15 19.49 -19.82
C ALA A 133 1.16 20.48 -19.18
N TRP A 134 1.62 21.41 -18.34
CA TRP A 134 0.74 22.45 -17.80
C TRP A 134 0.22 23.40 -18.88
N MET A 135 1.05 23.72 -19.87
CA MET A 135 0.64 24.52 -21.03
C MET A 135 -0.35 23.76 -21.92
N ASP A 136 -0.06 22.50 -22.25
CA ASP A 136 -0.91 21.66 -23.09
C ASP A 136 -2.27 21.37 -22.43
N LEU A 137 -2.28 21.15 -21.12
CA LEU A 137 -3.51 21.02 -20.32
C LEU A 137 -4.32 22.32 -20.33
N GLY A 138 -3.67 23.48 -20.23
CA GLY A 138 -4.34 24.78 -20.34
C GLY A 138 -4.97 25.01 -21.72
N MET A 139 -4.27 24.60 -22.78
CA MET A 139 -4.81 24.64 -24.15
C MET A 139 -5.99 23.71 -24.34
N LEU A 140 -5.96 22.52 -23.74
CA LEU A 140 -7.07 21.57 -23.75
C LEU A 140 -8.32 22.18 -23.10
N TYR A 141 -8.21 22.72 -21.88
CA TYR A 141 -9.33 23.39 -21.20
C TYR A 141 -9.87 24.60 -21.98
N GLU A 142 -8.99 25.39 -22.58
CA GLU A 142 -9.39 26.50 -23.43
C GLU A 142 -10.15 26.04 -24.68
N SER A 143 -9.70 24.95 -25.32
CA SER A 143 -10.38 24.35 -26.48
C SER A 143 -11.77 23.79 -26.14
N CYS A 144 -11.97 23.37 -24.88
CA CYS A 144 -13.25 22.90 -24.36
C CYS A 144 -14.14 24.01 -23.80
N GLY A 145 -13.74 25.28 -23.92
CA GLY A 145 -14.53 26.43 -23.47
C GLY A 145 -14.52 26.65 -21.95
N GLN A 146 -13.51 26.14 -21.24
CA GLN A 146 -13.33 26.27 -19.79
C GLN A 146 -12.13 27.18 -19.44
N PRO A 147 -12.27 28.51 -19.59
CA PRO A 147 -11.15 29.45 -19.40
C PRO A 147 -10.68 29.55 -17.94
N HIS A 148 -11.53 29.22 -16.96
CA HIS A 148 -11.17 29.30 -15.54
C HIS A 148 -10.10 28.25 -15.17
N ASP A 149 -10.32 26.99 -15.56
CA ASP A 149 -9.34 25.91 -15.36
C ASP A 149 -8.10 26.11 -16.23
N ALA A 150 -8.26 26.63 -17.45
CA ALA A 150 -7.14 26.98 -18.33
C ALA A 150 -6.20 28.02 -17.68
N ILE A 151 -6.74 29.07 -17.05
CA ILE A 151 -5.95 30.08 -16.33
C ILE A 151 -5.13 29.44 -15.19
N LYS A 152 -5.73 28.54 -14.40
CA LYS A 152 -5.02 27.83 -13.33
C LYS A 152 -3.83 27.03 -13.89
N CYS A 153 -4.03 26.33 -15.00
CA CYS A 153 -2.99 25.55 -15.68
C CYS A 153 -1.85 26.44 -16.19
N TYR A 154 -2.17 27.54 -16.87
CA TYR A 154 -1.15 28.47 -17.38
C TYR A 154 -0.37 29.15 -16.25
N ILE A 155 -1.01 29.49 -15.12
CA ILE A 155 -0.31 30.02 -13.95
C ILE A 155 0.67 28.98 -13.41
N ASN A 156 0.27 27.71 -13.29
CA ASN A 156 1.19 26.64 -12.86
C ASN A 156 2.35 26.44 -13.84
N ALA A 157 2.12 26.53 -15.16
CA ALA A 157 3.18 26.49 -16.17
C ALA A 157 4.23 27.60 -15.94
N THR A 158 3.80 28.82 -15.60
CA THR A 158 4.70 29.96 -15.36
C THR A 158 5.54 29.86 -14.08
N ARG A 159 5.16 29.00 -13.13
CA ARG A 159 5.91 28.79 -11.87
C ARG A 159 7.17 27.95 -12.06
N SER A 160 7.27 27.22 -13.18
CA SER A 160 8.44 26.40 -13.48
C SER A 160 9.61 27.26 -13.96
N LYS A 161 10.80 27.05 -13.39
CA LYS A 161 12.05 27.71 -13.80
C LYS A 161 12.51 27.33 -15.22
N ALA A 162 11.99 26.22 -15.76
CA ALA A 162 12.29 25.73 -17.11
C ALA A 162 11.33 26.27 -18.18
N CYS A 163 10.36 27.11 -17.82
CA CYS A 163 9.41 27.68 -18.77
C CYS A 163 10.09 28.79 -19.61
N THR A 164 10.23 28.56 -20.92
CA THR A 164 10.77 29.53 -21.87
C THR A 164 9.73 30.55 -22.36
N ASN A 165 8.44 30.28 -22.14
CA ASN A 165 7.30 31.03 -22.70
C ASN A 165 6.53 31.86 -21.66
N THR A 166 7.14 32.17 -20.51
CA THR A 166 6.47 32.86 -19.39
C THR A 166 5.79 34.16 -19.79
N ALA A 167 6.41 34.98 -20.66
CA ALA A 167 5.83 36.25 -21.10
C ALA A 167 4.56 36.05 -21.96
N ALA A 168 4.58 35.09 -22.88
CA ALA A 168 3.43 34.76 -23.73
C ALA A 168 2.26 34.17 -22.92
N LEU A 169 2.55 33.27 -21.99
CA LEU A 169 1.55 32.68 -21.09
C LEU A 169 0.96 33.73 -20.15
N THR A 170 1.76 34.64 -19.60
CA THR A 170 1.28 35.73 -18.74
C THR A 170 0.37 36.69 -19.51
N HIS A 171 0.69 37.00 -20.77
CA HIS A 171 -0.18 37.79 -21.64
C HIS A 171 -1.49 37.04 -21.94
N ARG A 172 -1.43 35.73 -22.22
CA ARG A 172 -2.61 34.88 -22.46
C ARG A 172 -3.54 34.82 -21.24
N VAL A 173 -2.99 34.67 -20.04
CA VAL A 173 -3.73 34.70 -18.77
C VAL A 173 -4.45 36.05 -18.59
N LYS A 174 -3.77 37.18 -18.81
CA LYS A 174 -4.39 38.51 -18.74
C LYS A 174 -5.54 38.68 -19.73
N LEU A 175 -5.38 38.19 -20.96
CA LEU A 175 -6.41 38.26 -21.99
C LEU A 175 -7.64 37.39 -21.64
N LEU A 176 -7.42 36.19 -21.10
CA LEU A 176 -8.50 35.32 -20.62
C LEU A 176 -9.24 35.93 -19.42
N GLN A 177 -8.53 36.54 -18.47
CA GLN A 177 -9.11 37.24 -17.33
C GLN A 177 -9.92 38.48 -17.76
N ALA A 178 -9.40 39.28 -18.71
CA ALA A 178 -10.09 40.45 -19.22
C ALA A 178 -11.39 40.12 -19.97
N ARG A 179 -11.41 39.01 -20.71
CA ARG A 179 -12.64 38.50 -21.37
C ARG A 179 -13.69 38.02 -20.36
N PHE A 180 -13.28 37.61 -19.17
CA PHE A 180 -14.19 37.17 -18.11
C PHE A 180 -14.82 38.34 -17.34
N CYS A 181 -14.08 39.45 -17.16
CA CYS A 181 -14.56 40.63 -16.43
C CYS A 181 -15.48 41.57 -17.25
N ASN A 182 -15.63 41.37 -18.56
CA ASN A 182 -16.44 42.26 -19.41
C ASN A 182 -17.43 41.46 -20.28
N PRO A 183 -18.66 41.16 -19.80
CA PRO A 183 -19.63 40.29 -20.50
C PRO A 183 -20.33 40.94 -21.71
N GLN A 184 -19.86 42.10 -22.19
CA GLN A 184 -20.55 42.87 -23.23
C GLN A 184 -19.65 43.01 -24.46
N THR A 185 -19.74 42.04 -25.37
CA THR A 185 -19.81 42.21 -26.85
C THR A 185 -19.55 40.87 -27.54
N GLY A 186 -20.55 40.40 -28.30
CA GLY A 186 -20.40 39.28 -29.24
C GLY A 186 -21.29 38.09 -28.96
N SER A 187 -22.59 38.23 -29.24
CA SER A 187 -23.45 37.08 -29.55
C SER A 187 -22.90 36.39 -30.80
N VAL A 188 -22.35 35.18 -30.64
CA VAL A 188 -22.29 34.19 -31.72
C VAL A 188 -22.67 32.83 -31.13
N ALA A 189 -23.87 32.42 -31.49
CA ALA A 189 -24.38 31.06 -31.64
C ALA A 189 -24.18 30.08 -30.48
N GLY A 190 -25.31 29.67 -29.90
CA GLY A 190 -25.44 28.38 -29.24
C GLY A 190 -24.94 27.25 -30.15
N GLY A 191 -23.83 26.65 -29.75
CA GLY A 191 -23.33 25.37 -30.26
C GLY A 191 -23.77 24.25 -29.33
N LYS A 192 -24.48 23.27 -29.89
CA LYS A 192 -25.03 22.08 -29.25
C LYS A 192 -24.02 21.35 -28.34
N GLY A 193 -24.38 21.14 -27.07
CA GLY A 193 -24.06 19.94 -26.27
C GLY A 193 -22.63 19.37 -26.33
N GLY A 194 -21.58 20.19 -26.19
CA GLY A 194 -20.21 19.72 -25.98
C GLY A 194 -20.02 19.22 -24.54
N LYS A 195 -19.49 18.02 -24.34
CA LYS A 195 -19.18 17.45 -23.02
C LYS A 195 -18.19 18.35 -22.29
N MET A 196 -18.64 19.01 -21.22
CA MET A 196 -17.77 19.76 -20.30
C MET A 196 -16.74 18.80 -19.67
N LEU A 197 -15.47 19.19 -19.66
CA LEU A 197 -14.43 18.43 -18.97
C LEU A 197 -14.55 18.65 -17.45
N PRO A 198 -14.20 17.65 -16.63
CA PRO A 198 -14.03 17.82 -15.19
C PRO A 198 -13.09 18.99 -14.89
N SER A 199 -13.38 19.76 -13.84
CA SER A 199 -12.47 20.82 -13.38
C SER A 199 -11.11 20.24 -13.00
N ILE A 200 -10.06 21.08 -12.94
CA ILE A 200 -8.71 20.60 -12.61
C ILE A 200 -8.65 19.87 -11.25
N GLU A 201 -9.43 20.33 -10.27
CA GLU A 201 -9.50 19.75 -8.92
C GLU A 201 -10.22 18.39 -8.93
N GLU A 202 -11.27 18.25 -9.74
CA GLU A 202 -11.97 16.98 -9.95
C GLU A 202 -11.13 16.01 -10.77
N ALA A 203 -10.40 16.49 -11.77
CA ALA A 203 -9.57 15.68 -12.65
C ALA A 203 -8.41 14.99 -11.90
N TRP A 204 -7.91 15.59 -10.81
CA TRP A 204 -6.96 14.93 -9.89
C TRP A 204 -7.52 13.71 -9.17
N SER A 205 -8.85 13.63 -9.01
CA SER A 205 -9.53 12.52 -8.34
C SER A 205 -9.96 11.40 -9.28
N LEU A 206 -9.77 11.57 -10.60
CA LEU A 206 -10.18 10.58 -11.59
C LEU A 206 -9.16 9.44 -11.72
N PRO A 207 -9.62 8.18 -11.80
CA PRO A 207 -8.72 7.07 -12.08
C PRO A 207 -8.14 7.19 -13.50
N ILE A 208 -6.87 6.78 -13.64
CA ILE A 208 -6.22 6.65 -14.96
C ILE A 208 -7.01 5.61 -15.77
N PRO A 209 -7.41 5.90 -17.02
CA PRO A 209 -8.14 4.95 -17.87
C PRO A 209 -7.43 3.60 -17.97
N THR A 210 -8.23 2.55 -17.92
CA THR A 210 -7.75 1.20 -18.14
C THR A 210 -7.13 1.06 -19.52
N GLU A 211 -7.59 1.75 -20.56
CA GLU A 211 -7.04 1.70 -21.92
C GLU A 211 -5.57 2.17 -21.98
N LEU A 212 -5.20 3.10 -21.10
CA LEU A 212 -3.85 3.64 -20.95
C LEU A 212 -2.91 2.73 -20.14
N THR A 213 -3.45 1.75 -19.41
CA THR A 213 -2.70 0.88 -18.48
C THR A 213 -2.95 -0.63 -18.65
N SER A 214 -3.87 -1.04 -19.53
CA SER A 214 -4.38 -2.42 -19.65
C SER A 214 -3.49 -3.30 -20.51
N ARG A 215 -2.65 -4.16 -19.92
CA ARG A 215 -1.91 -5.23 -20.61
C ARG A 215 -2.82 -6.15 -21.44
N GLN A 216 -3.01 -5.87 -22.72
CA GLN A 216 -3.51 -6.81 -23.73
C GLN A 216 -2.71 -6.64 -25.02
N GLY A 217 -1.60 -7.37 -25.11
CA GLY A 217 -1.05 -7.83 -26.38
C GLY A 217 -1.59 -9.24 -26.64
N GLY A 218 -2.81 -9.33 -27.16
CA GLY A 218 -3.36 -10.58 -27.71
C GLY A 218 -3.17 -10.58 -29.22
N LEU A 219 -2.05 -11.14 -29.69
CA LEU A 219 -1.91 -11.56 -31.08
C LEU A 219 -2.91 -12.69 -31.33
N ASN A 220 -4.00 -12.39 -32.04
CA ASN A 220 -4.93 -13.41 -32.54
C ASN A 220 -4.25 -14.22 -33.65
N THR A 221 -3.88 -15.45 -33.35
CA THR A 221 -3.75 -16.52 -34.36
C THR A 221 -5.00 -17.38 -34.33
N ALA A 222 -5.90 -17.20 -35.30
CA ALA A 222 -6.80 -18.25 -35.76
C ALA A 222 -7.37 -17.90 -37.13
N ALA A 223 -7.10 -18.78 -38.09
CA ALA A 223 -7.66 -18.77 -39.44
C ALA A 223 -9.18 -19.01 -39.43
N GLY A 224 -9.90 -18.31 -40.31
CA GLY A 224 -11.32 -18.52 -40.58
C GLY A 224 -11.94 -17.39 -41.42
N SER A 225 -12.18 -17.66 -42.70
CA SER A 225 -12.72 -16.78 -43.75
C SER A 225 -14.19 -16.33 -43.56
N PRO A 226 -14.69 -15.32 -44.34
CA PRO A 226 -15.55 -14.25 -43.83
C PRO A 226 -17.04 -14.32 -44.24
N GLY A 227 -17.87 -13.52 -43.55
CA GLY A 227 -19.23 -13.14 -43.96
C GLY A 227 -19.60 -11.72 -43.46
N PRO A 228 -20.46 -10.96 -44.16
CA PRO A 228 -20.32 -9.50 -44.28
C PRO A 228 -21.33 -8.68 -43.45
N GLN A 229 -21.10 -7.36 -43.42
CA GLN A 229 -21.89 -6.24 -42.88
C GLN A 229 -21.50 -5.83 -41.45
N ALA A 230 -21.13 -4.58 -41.13
CA ALA A 230 -21.37 -3.31 -41.80
C ALA A 230 -20.16 -2.36 -41.65
N GLN A 231 -19.77 -1.76 -42.78
CA GLN A 231 -18.95 -0.55 -42.83
C GLN A 231 -19.74 0.62 -42.24
N GLN A 232 -19.11 1.40 -41.35
CA GLN A 232 -19.44 2.81 -41.23
C GLN A 232 -18.15 3.62 -41.33
N GLN A 233 -17.94 4.14 -42.54
CA GLN A 233 -16.96 5.18 -42.84
C GLN A 233 -17.29 6.41 -41.99
N MET A 234 -16.33 6.93 -41.22
CA MET A 234 -16.35 8.35 -40.84
C MET A 234 -15.62 9.14 -41.91
N GLN A 235 -16.39 9.99 -42.59
CA GLN A 235 -15.92 10.95 -43.59
C GLN A 235 -15.05 12.02 -42.94
N PHE A 236 -13.95 12.34 -43.61
CA PHE A 236 -13.16 13.54 -43.39
C PHE A 236 -13.99 14.78 -43.70
N VAL A 237 -14.02 15.74 -42.77
CA VAL A 237 -14.32 17.15 -43.07
C VAL A 237 -13.15 17.98 -42.56
N SER A 238 -12.39 18.52 -43.51
CA SER A 238 -11.38 19.55 -43.31
C SER A 238 -12.03 20.92 -43.14
N LEU A 239 -11.58 21.69 -42.14
CA LEU A 239 -11.26 23.14 -42.16
C LEU A 239 -11.54 23.78 -40.78
N LEU A 240 -10.50 24.06 -40.00
CA LEU A 240 -10.09 25.43 -39.67
C LEU A 240 -8.74 25.42 -38.92
N ASN A 241 -7.86 26.30 -39.39
CA ASN A 241 -6.47 26.49 -38.99
C ASN A 241 -6.29 26.78 -37.49
N ILE A 242 -5.40 26.04 -36.83
CA ILE A 242 -4.66 26.52 -35.66
C ILE A 242 -3.18 26.24 -35.90
N THR A 243 -2.40 27.31 -35.96
CA THR A 243 -0.95 27.31 -36.18
C THR A 243 -0.23 26.72 -34.98
N PHE A 244 0.53 25.64 -35.16
CA PHE A 244 1.45 25.10 -34.15
C PHE A 244 2.82 25.76 -34.30
N PHE A 245 3.41 26.19 -33.19
CA PHE A 245 4.84 26.52 -33.10
C PHE A 245 5.59 25.27 -32.59
N PHE A 246 6.35 24.62 -33.46
CA PHE A 246 7.40 23.68 -33.06
C PHE A 246 8.67 24.46 -32.73
N TYR A 247 9.46 24.06 -31.73
CA TYR A 247 10.94 24.07 -31.74
C TYR A 247 11.56 23.50 -30.44
N PRO A 248 12.86 23.14 -30.42
CA PRO A 248 13.45 22.10 -29.59
C PRO A 248 14.33 22.70 -28.48
N SER A 249 14.52 22.00 -27.36
CA SER A 249 15.45 22.47 -26.33
C SER A 249 16.43 21.37 -25.90
N THR A 250 17.66 21.62 -26.34
CA THR A 250 18.96 21.06 -25.97
C THR A 250 19.31 21.29 -24.49
N PHE A 251 19.93 20.31 -23.84
CA PHE A 251 20.58 20.43 -22.53
C PHE A 251 21.99 21.03 -22.62
N PRO A 252 22.42 21.82 -21.62
CA PRO A 252 23.83 21.87 -21.20
C PRO A 252 24.05 21.36 -19.77
N HIS A 253 25.26 20.85 -19.52
CA HIS A 253 25.77 20.24 -18.29
C HIS A 253 25.99 21.21 -17.11
N PHE A 254 25.69 20.70 -15.88
CA PHE A 254 26.31 20.92 -14.53
C PHE A 254 26.38 22.36 -13.92
N PRO A 255 26.39 22.57 -12.57
CA PRO A 255 27.18 21.84 -11.57
C PRO A 255 26.48 21.42 -10.26
N SER A 256 27.20 20.57 -9.53
CA SER A 256 26.99 20.11 -8.17
C SER A 256 26.79 21.25 -7.16
N LEU A 257 25.76 21.13 -6.32
CA LEU A 257 25.60 21.91 -5.09
C LEU A 257 25.60 20.95 -3.90
N SER A 258 26.67 21.07 -3.12
CA SER A 258 26.88 20.44 -1.83
C SER A 258 25.86 20.94 -0.81
N LEU A 259 25.09 20.04 -0.21
CA LEU A 259 24.42 20.26 1.06
C LEU A 259 25.24 19.58 2.17
N SER A 260 25.52 20.34 3.22
CA SER A 260 26.35 19.95 4.37
C SER A 260 25.77 18.76 5.15
N PRO A 261 26.59 17.79 5.59
CA PRO A 261 26.14 16.62 6.33
C PRO A 261 26.24 16.86 7.85
N THR A 262 25.14 17.21 8.51
CA THR A 262 25.06 17.14 9.98
C THR A 262 23.67 16.68 10.42
N SER A 263 23.36 15.40 10.15
CA SER A 263 22.41 14.56 10.92
C SER A 263 22.26 13.13 10.34
N PHE A 264 22.84 12.83 9.17
CA PHE A 264 22.89 11.47 8.60
C PHE A 264 24.09 10.68 9.09
N LEU A 265 24.13 10.31 10.36
CA LEU A 265 25.13 9.36 10.89
C LEU A 265 24.45 8.46 11.93
N SER A 266 23.60 7.52 11.47
CA SER A 266 23.43 6.15 12.04
C SER A 266 22.39 5.26 11.31
N PHE A 267 22.22 5.37 9.97
CA PHE A 267 21.26 4.52 9.22
C PHE A 267 21.94 3.59 8.21
N ALA A 268 23.08 3.01 8.54
CA ALA A 268 23.88 2.17 7.64
C ALA A 268 23.46 0.69 7.57
N VAL A 269 22.27 0.28 8.03
CA VAL A 269 21.95 -1.18 8.15
C VAL A 269 20.67 -1.62 7.44
N PHE A 270 19.90 -0.72 6.79
CA PHE A 270 18.66 -1.11 6.13
C PHE A 270 18.62 -0.67 4.67
N PRO A 271 18.14 -1.52 3.74
CA PRO A 271 17.95 -1.12 2.35
C PRO A 271 16.94 0.05 2.28
N PRO A 272 17.04 0.95 1.26
CA PRO A 272 16.24 2.18 1.18
C PRO A 272 14.73 1.96 1.30
N SER A 273 14.22 0.82 0.80
CA SER A 273 12.80 0.44 0.89
C SER A 273 12.35 0.13 2.31
N THR A 274 13.21 -0.44 3.16
CA THR A 274 12.93 -0.68 4.58
C THR A 274 12.92 0.63 5.37
N LEU A 275 13.81 1.57 5.05
CA LEU A 275 13.83 2.90 5.68
C LEU A 275 12.58 3.73 5.34
N LEU A 276 12.11 3.68 4.09
CA LEU A 276 10.87 4.37 3.68
C LEU A 276 9.63 3.81 4.40
N SER A 277 9.53 2.47 4.51
CA SER A 277 8.44 1.80 5.25
C SER A 277 8.42 2.07 6.75
N LEU A 278 9.57 2.38 7.34
CA LEU A 278 9.66 2.75 8.76
C LEU A 278 9.35 4.23 9.02
N ALA A 279 9.47 5.09 8.00
CA ALA A 279 9.28 6.53 8.12
C ALA A 279 7.83 6.99 7.93
N LEU A 280 7.02 6.26 7.14
CA LEU A 280 5.63 6.62 6.83
C LEU A 280 4.64 5.85 7.71
N SER A 281 3.49 6.44 8.08
CA SER A 281 2.43 5.74 8.82
C SER A 281 1.89 4.52 8.05
N LEU A 282 2.03 4.54 6.73
CA LEU A 282 1.60 3.49 5.82
C LEU A 282 2.48 3.57 4.57
N SER A 283 2.79 2.42 3.98
CA SER A 283 3.36 2.38 2.63
C SER A 283 2.61 1.35 1.78
N LEU A 284 2.07 1.80 0.65
CA LEU A 284 1.66 0.92 -0.42
C LEU A 284 2.86 0.65 -1.29
N HIS A 285 3.14 -0.63 -1.51
CA HIS A 285 4.23 -1.05 -2.37
C HIS A 285 3.64 -1.65 -3.64
N PRO A 286 3.37 -0.82 -4.68
CA PRO A 286 2.86 -1.32 -5.95
C PRO A 286 3.92 -2.20 -6.57
N SER A 287 3.68 -3.51 -6.62
CA SER A 287 4.61 -4.49 -7.20
C SER A 287 6.07 -4.24 -6.81
N LEU A 288 6.36 -4.17 -5.50
CA LEU A 288 7.73 -4.19 -4.94
C LEU A 288 8.61 -5.14 -5.80
N PRO A 289 9.87 -4.80 -6.15
CA PRO A 289 10.78 -5.79 -6.75
C PRO A 289 10.73 -7.17 -6.06
N PRO A 290 10.56 -7.31 -4.73
CA PRO A 290 10.32 -8.62 -4.12
C PRO A 290 8.95 -9.28 -4.33
N LEU A 291 7.89 -8.56 -4.70
CA LEU A 291 6.62 -9.19 -5.11
C LEU A 291 6.72 -9.85 -6.49
N SER A 292 7.71 -9.47 -7.32
CA SER A 292 8.10 -10.27 -8.49
C SER A 292 8.70 -11.64 -8.14
N LEU A 293 9.08 -11.87 -6.87
CA LEU A 293 9.54 -13.18 -6.36
C LEU A 293 8.38 -14.10 -5.95
N LEU A 294 7.21 -13.54 -5.58
CA LEU A 294 6.01 -14.34 -5.33
C LEU A 294 5.40 -14.75 -6.67
N SER A 295 5.99 -15.78 -7.26
CA SER A 295 5.68 -16.30 -8.59
C SER A 295 4.28 -16.90 -8.70
N ASP A 296 3.65 -17.32 -7.59
CA ASP A 296 2.37 -18.02 -7.62
C ASP A 296 1.39 -17.58 -6.51
N LEU A 297 0.78 -16.40 -6.66
CA LEU A 297 -0.38 -16.00 -5.84
C LEU A 297 -1.60 -16.91 -6.05
N GLY A 298 -1.62 -17.71 -7.13
CA GLY A 298 -2.66 -18.69 -7.43
C GLY A 298 -2.79 -19.76 -6.34
N LEU A 299 -1.72 -20.03 -5.59
CA LEU A 299 -1.76 -20.89 -4.40
C LEU A 299 -2.82 -20.44 -3.39
N PHE A 300 -3.02 -19.13 -3.22
CA PHE A 300 -3.98 -18.56 -2.28
C PHE A 300 -5.36 -18.31 -2.91
N SER A 301 -5.59 -18.78 -4.14
CA SER A 301 -6.89 -18.69 -4.80
C SER A 301 -7.92 -19.53 -4.07
N THR A 302 -9.18 -19.10 -4.10
CA THR A 302 -10.30 -19.84 -3.49
C THR A 302 -10.37 -21.29 -4.01
N LYS A 303 -10.04 -21.52 -5.27
CA LYS A 303 -10.00 -22.88 -5.86
C LYS A 303 -8.95 -23.74 -5.17
N THR A 304 -7.70 -23.28 -5.12
CA THR A 304 -6.59 -24.04 -4.53
C THR A 304 -6.78 -24.27 -3.03
N LEU A 305 -7.34 -23.31 -2.31
CA LEU A 305 -7.66 -23.44 -0.89
C LEU A 305 -8.70 -24.54 -0.63
N VAL A 306 -9.74 -24.63 -1.46
CA VAL A 306 -10.76 -25.70 -1.39
C VAL A 306 -10.16 -27.05 -1.72
N GLU A 307 -9.31 -27.13 -2.74
CA GLU A 307 -8.62 -28.37 -3.12
C GLU A 307 -7.66 -28.86 -2.02
N ALA A 308 -6.99 -27.94 -1.32
CA ALA A 308 -6.05 -28.26 -0.27
C ALA A 308 -6.75 -28.71 1.03
N ASN A 309 -7.71 -27.93 1.54
CA ASN A 309 -8.33 -28.18 2.85
C ASN A 309 -9.80 -27.70 2.88
N PRO A 310 -10.75 -28.45 2.29
CA PRO A 310 -12.15 -28.00 2.11
C PRO A 310 -12.93 -27.83 3.43
N ASP A 311 -12.65 -28.67 4.42
CA ASP A 311 -13.33 -28.68 5.73
C ASP A 311 -12.68 -27.75 6.76
N HIS A 312 -11.65 -27.00 6.37
CA HIS A 312 -10.99 -26.07 7.28
C HIS A 312 -11.96 -24.98 7.76
N LEU A 313 -11.91 -24.67 9.05
CA LEU A 313 -12.85 -23.77 9.71
C LEU A 313 -12.66 -22.32 9.23
N VAL A 314 -13.77 -21.64 8.99
CA VAL A 314 -13.80 -20.21 8.61
C VAL A 314 -14.70 -19.48 9.60
N GLU A 315 -14.16 -18.47 10.27
CA GLU A 315 -14.97 -17.49 11.00
C GLU A 315 -15.66 -16.58 9.98
N VAL A 316 -16.96 -16.34 10.15
CA VAL A 316 -17.76 -15.54 9.24
C VAL A 316 -18.34 -14.34 9.97
N ARG A 317 -18.14 -13.15 9.40
CA ARG A 317 -18.81 -11.91 9.79
C ARG A 317 -19.96 -11.61 8.83
N THR A 318 -21.18 -11.53 9.34
CA THR A 318 -22.35 -11.11 8.55
C THR A 318 -22.55 -9.60 8.73
N GLN A 319 -22.60 -8.89 7.61
CA GLN A 319 -22.53 -7.43 7.54
C GLN A 319 -23.57 -6.88 6.53
N LEU A 320 -23.78 -5.57 6.55
CA LEU A 320 -24.57 -4.86 5.55
C LEU A 320 -23.65 -4.34 4.45
N SER A 321 -24.00 -4.60 3.19
CA SER A 321 -23.28 -4.06 2.03
C SER A 321 -23.59 -2.57 1.89
N GLN A 322 -22.54 -1.74 2.02
CA GLN A 322 -22.63 -0.29 2.06
C GLN A 322 -21.48 0.35 1.25
N PRO A 323 -21.62 1.62 0.81
CA PRO A 323 -20.53 2.38 0.18
C PRO A 323 -19.31 2.47 1.08
N THR A 324 -18.11 2.48 0.51
CA THR A 324 -16.86 2.33 1.28
C THR A 324 -16.59 3.47 2.25
N ASP A 325 -16.97 4.69 1.94
CA ASP A 325 -16.77 5.88 2.78
C ASP A 325 -17.95 6.18 3.72
N GLU A 326 -18.95 5.32 3.78
CA GLU A 326 -20.15 5.55 4.58
C GLU A 326 -20.55 4.35 5.43
N ASN A 327 -21.18 4.62 6.58
CA ASN A 327 -21.83 3.60 7.38
C ASN A 327 -23.13 4.16 7.95
N TRP A 328 -24.23 3.54 7.57
CA TRP A 328 -25.60 3.95 7.83
C TRP A 328 -26.29 3.02 8.81
N ASP A 329 -27.33 3.54 9.44
CA ASP A 329 -28.28 2.74 10.21
C ASP A 329 -29.18 1.88 9.31
N LEU A 330 -29.96 0.99 9.94
CA LEU A 330 -30.86 0.07 9.21
C LEU A 330 -31.91 0.79 8.37
N SER A 331 -32.28 2.01 8.74
CA SER A 331 -33.24 2.82 7.99
C SER A 331 -32.61 3.57 6.81
N GLY A 332 -31.27 3.66 6.76
CA GLY A 332 -30.54 4.43 5.75
C GLY A 332 -30.75 5.94 5.89
N THR A 333 -31.08 6.43 7.09
CA THR A 333 -31.38 7.85 7.33
C THR A 333 -30.24 8.59 7.97
N ARG A 334 -29.39 7.90 8.76
CA ARG A 334 -28.32 8.53 9.53
C ARG A 334 -27.02 7.75 9.44
N LYS A 335 -25.92 8.46 9.21
CA LYS A 335 -24.56 7.92 9.34
C LYS A 335 -24.23 7.63 10.81
N MET A 336 -23.58 6.51 11.08
CA MET A 336 -23.27 6.05 12.43
C MET A 336 -21.87 5.43 12.50
N TRP A 337 -21.21 5.57 13.65
CA TRP A 337 -19.90 4.96 13.87
C TRP A 337 -19.97 3.45 14.09
N ARG A 338 -21.06 2.91 14.65
CA ARG A 338 -21.15 1.48 14.96
C ARG A 338 -21.29 0.66 13.68
N CYS A 339 -20.35 -0.25 13.46
CA CYS A 339 -20.35 -1.15 12.31
C CYS A 339 -20.96 -2.50 12.71
N GLN A 340 -22.11 -2.86 12.12
CA GLN A 340 -22.76 -4.14 12.40
C GLN A 340 -21.97 -5.30 11.78
N SER A 341 -21.59 -6.29 12.60
CA SER A 341 -20.74 -7.40 12.19
C SER A 341 -20.96 -8.61 13.11
N SER A 342 -21.92 -9.48 12.77
CA SER A 342 -22.28 -10.64 13.62
C SER A 342 -21.44 -11.87 13.27
N GLN A 343 -20.97 -12.60 14.29
CA GLN A 343 -20.08 -13.74 14.12
C GLN A 343 -20.86 -15.05 13.93
N SER A 344 -20.33 -15.92 13.05
CA SER A 344 -20.75 -17.30 12.84
C SER A 344 -19.56 -18.12 12.33
N HIS A 345 -19.73 -19.41 12.09
CA HIS A 345 -18.67 -20.28 11.59
C HIS A 345 -19.16 -21.13 10.39
N THR A 346 -18.24 -21.44 9.49
CA THR A 346 -18.47 -22.32 8.34
C THR A 346 -17.17 -23.03 7.94
N THR A 347 -17.12 -23.66 6.76
CA THR A 347 -15.90 -24.26 6.20
C THR A 347 -15.44 -23.53 4.93
N ILE A 348 -14.17 -23.69 4.55
CA ILE A 348 -13.62 -23.12 3.30
C ILE A 348 -14.48 -23.50 2.10
N ALA A 349 -14.86 -24.77 1.96
CA ALA A 349 -15.71 -25.22 0.85
C ALA A 349 -17.07 -24.52 0.80
N LYS A 350 -17.76 -24.40 1.94
CA LYS A 350 -19.07 -23.73 2.02
C LYS A 350 -18.97 -22.23 1.77
N TYR A 351 -17.91 -21.58 2.27
CA TYR A 351 -17.70 -20.16 2.01
C TYR A 351 -17.32 -19.90 0.55
N ALA A 352 -16.48 -20.75 -0.06
CA ALA A 352 -16.13 -20.67 -1.47
C ALA A 352 -17.36 -20.76 -2.39
N GLN A 353 -18.29 -21.67 -2.08
CA GLN A 353 -19.57 -21.78 -2.79
C GLN A 353 -20.39 -20.48 -2.68
N TYR A 354 -20.44 -19.87 -1.49
CA TYR A 354 -21.09 -18.57 -1.29
C TYR A 354 -20.42 -17.45 -2.11
N GLN A 355 -19.08 -17.35 -2.04
CA GLN A 355 -18.30 -16.33 -2.77
C GLN A 355 -18.53 -16.45 -4.28
N ALA A 356 -18.46 -17.67 -4.83
CA ALA A 356 -18.69 -17.93 -6.25
C ALA A 356 -20.14 -17.65 -6.67
N SER A 357 -21.12 -18.06 -5.86
CA SER A 357 -22.55 -17.81 -6.14
C SER A 357 -22.87 -16.32 -6.13
N SER A 358 -22.29 -15.57 -5.18
CA SER A 358 -22.42 -14.11 -5.10
C SER A 358 -21.87 -13.41 -6.35
N PHE A 359 -20.74 -13.89 -6.88
CA PHE A 359 -20.16 -13.38 -8.12
C PHE A 359 -21.08 -13.62 -9.33
N GLN A 360 -21.61 -14.85 -9.47
CA GLN A 360 -22.54 -15.20 -10.55
C GLN A 360 -23.85 -14.40 -10.49
N GLU A 361 -24.40 -14.18 -9.29
CA GLU A 361 -25.60 -13.36 -9.09
C GLU A 361 -25.39 -11.92 -9.60
N SER A 362 -24.25 -11.31 -9.26
CA SER A 362 -23.90 -9.96 -9.72
C SER A 362 -23.80 -9.85 -11.24
N LEU A 363 -23.19 -10.85 -11.90
CA LEU A 363 -23.10 -10.90 -13.36
C LEU A 363 -24.49 -11.00 -14.02
N ARG A 364 -25.44 -11.75 -13.43
CA ARG A 364 -26.81 -11.84 -13.95
C ARG A 364 -27.56 -10.51 -13.86
N VAL A 365 -27.41 -9.79 -12.75
CA VAL A 365 -28.02 -8.46 -12.57
C VAL A 365 -27.47 -7.46 -13.59
N SER A 366 -26.15 -7.49 -13.84
CA SER A 366 -25.50 -6.59 -14.81
C SER A 366 -25.93 -6.82 -16.26
N ARG A 367 -26.28 -8.06 -16.64
CA ARG A 367 -26.74 -8.40 -18.00
C ARG A 367 -28.24 -8.17 -18.23
N GLY A 368 -29.03 -8.03 -17.16
CA GLY A 368 -30.49 -8.01 -17.22
C GLY A 368 -31.16 -6.64 -17.03
N SER A 369 -30.43 -5.53 -16.92
CA SER A 369 -31.05 -4.22 -16.65
C SER A 369 -30.31 -3.03 -17.25
N GLY A 370 -30.66 -2.68 -18.49
CA GLY A 370 -30.76 -1.27 -18.85
C GLY A 370 -32.02 -0.71 -18.19
N ALA A 371 -31.87 0.35 -17.39
CA ALA A 371 -32.93 1.02 -16.62
C ALA A 371 -33.46 0.31 -15.35
N ALA A 372 -32.71 0.41 -14.25
CA ALA A 372 -33.25 0.56 -12.90
C ALA A 372 -32.14 0.90 -11.89
N TRP A 373 -31.83 2.18 -11.68
CA TRP A 373 -31.08 2.61 -10.50
C TRP A 373 -31.95 3.48 -9.60
N ARG A 374 -31.88 3.17 -8.30
CA ARG A 374 -32.54 3.79 -7.13
C ARG A 374 -34.01 3.41 -6.90
N LYS A 375 -34.24 2.19 -6.40
CA LYS A 375 -35.25 1.99 -5.35
C LYS A 375 -34.53 1.99 -4.00
N LYS A 376 -35.02 2.81 -3.06
CA LYS A 376 -34.70 2.81 -1.62
C LYS A 376 -35.11 1.46 -1.01
N GLY A 377 -34.32 0.41 -1.24
CA GLY A 377 -34.47 -0.89 -0.59
C GLY A 377 -33.52 -1.01 0.61
N PRO A 378 -33.79 -1.90 1.57
CA PRO A 378 -32.88 -2.16 2.69
C PRO A 378 -31.53 -2.69 2.19
N PHE A 379 -30.45 -2.36 2.90
CA PHE A 379 -29.09 -2.83 2.56
C PHE A 379 -29.02 -4.37 2.50
N LYS A 380 -28.32 -4.90 1.48
CA LYS A 380 -28.14 -6.35 1.31
C LYS A 380 -27.21 -6.90 2.39
N HIS A 381 -27.56 -8.05 2.97
CA HIS A 381 -26.67 -8.78 3.86
C HIS A 381 -25.59 -9.51 3.06
N ILE A 382 -24.35 -9.43 3.54
CA ILE A 382 -23.18 -10.09 2.99
C ILE A 382 -22.44 -10.87 4.08
N LYS A 383 -21.63 -11.85 3.68
CA LYS A 383 -20.81 -12.66 4.58
C LYS A 383 -19.35 -12.48 4.23
N PHE A 384 -18.53 -12.21 5.23
CA PHE A 384 -17.09 -12.05 5.12
C PHE A 384 -16.39 -13.19 5.84
N GLY A 385 -15.60 -14.00 5.12
CA GLY A 385 -14.77 -15.05 5.70
C GLY A 385 -13.47 -14.45 6.22
N THR A 386 -13.26 -14.47 7.53
CA THR A 386 -12.16 -13.78 8.19
C THR A 386 -11.35 -14.73 9.07
N ASN A 387 -10.12 -14.33 9.39
CA ASN A 387 -9.27 -14.98 10.40
C ASN A 387 -9.04 -16.49 10.14
N ILE A 388 -8.97 -16.90 8.87
CA ILE A 388 -8.76 -18.30 8.50
C ILE A 388 -7.29 -18.64 8.78
N ASP A 389 -7.05 -19.64 9.64
CA ASP A 389 -5.72 -19.95 10.14
C ASP A 389 -4.90 -20.80 9.17
N LEU A 390 -3.77 -20.25 8.70
CA LEU A 390 -2.81 -20.97 7.87
C LEU A 390 -1.56 -21.46 8.64
N SER A 391 -1.64 -21.58 9.97
CA SER A 391 -0.49 -21.94 10.82
C SER A 391 0.01 -23.39 10.67
N ASP A 392 -0.86 -24.35 10.33
CA ASP A 392 -0.47 -25.76 10.23
C ASP A 392 0.39 -26.00 8.97
N ASN A 393 1.71 -26.07 9.17
CA ASN A 393 2.67 -26.30 8.09
C ASN A 393 2.46 -27.62 7.34
N ARG A 394 1.78 -28.62 7.93
CA ARG A 394 1.46 -29.87 7.22
C ARG A 394 0.36 -29.66 6.19
N LYS A 395 -0.59 -28.77 6.49
CA LYS A 395 -1.74 -28.43 5.62
C LYS A 395 -1.38 -27.39 4.57
N TRP A 396 -0.50 -26.44 4.93
CA TRP A 396 -0.26 -25.23 4.15
C TRP A 396 1.19 -25.08 3.67
N LYS A 397 1.96 -26.18 3.63
CA LYS A 397 3.40 -26.18 3.31
C LYS A 397 3.76 -25.33 2.10
N LEU A 398 3.12 -25.54 0.95
CA LEU A 398 3.42 -24.83 -0.30
C LEU A 398 3.13 -23.32 -0.17
N HIS A 399 2.02 -22.97 0.46
CA HIS A 399 1.60 -21.60 0.71
C HIS A 399 2.64 -20.87 1.57
N LEU A 400 3.05 -21.47 2.70
CA LEU A 400 4.01 -20.87 3.62
C LEU A 400 5.43 -20.82 3.03
N GLN A 401 5.81 -21.80 2.22
CA GLN A 401 7.08 -21.78 1.48
C GLN A 401 7.14 -20.63 0.47
N GLU A 402 6.03 -20.31 -0.20
CA GLU A 402 5.97 -19.18 -1.12
C GLU A 402 6.27 -17.85 -0.40
N LEU A 403 5.69 -17.66 0.78
CA LEU A 403 5.90 -16.45 1.59
C LEU A 403 7.33 -16.29 2.13
N SER A 404 8.12 -17.37 2.17
CA SER A 404 9.53 -17.32 2.55
C SER A 404 10.39 -16.51 1.56
N LYS A 405 9.90 -16.30 0.33
CA LYS A 405 10.56 -15.50 -0.72
C LYS A 405 10.53 -14.00 -0.45
N LEU A 406 9.64 -13.53 0.44
CA LEU A 406 9.54 -12.13 0.82
C LEU A 406 10.86 -11.61 1.43
N PRO A 407 11.10 -10.29 1.43
CA PRO A 407 12.26 -9.71 2.10
C PRO A 407 12.13 -9.91 3.62
N ALA A 408 13.27 -10.04 4.30
CA ALA A 408 13.31 -10.43 5.72
C ALA A 408 12.45 -9.55 6.65
N PHE A 409 12.30 -8.26 6.35
CA PHE A 409 11.50 -7.32 7.15
C PHE A 409 9.99 -7.59 7.06
N ALA A 410 9.52 -8.25 6.00
CA ALA A 410 8.11 -8.56 5.76
C ALA A 410 7.77 -10.04 6.00
N ARG A 411 8.77 -10.92 6.24
CA ARG A 411 8.52 -12.34 6.50
C ARG A 411 7.82 -12.57 7.84
N VAL A 412 6.98 -13.59 7.88
CA VAL A 412 6.32 -14.10 9.09
C VAL A 412 7.35 -14.42 10.18
N VAL A 413 8.46 -15.06 9.80
CA VAL A 413 9.57 -15.42 10.70
C VAL A 413 10.88 -14.83 10.18
N SER A 414 11.56 -14.05 11.01
CA SER A 414 12.90 -13.54 10.72
C SER A 414 13.63 -13.14 12.01
N ALA A 415 14.96 -13.13 11.98
CA ALA A 415 15.78 -12.77 13.15
C ALA A 415 15.53 -11.32 13.63
N GLY A 416 15.20 -10.41 12.70
CA GLY A 416 14.88 -9.01 12.99
C GLY A 416 13.41 -8.74 13.34
N ASN A 417 12.56 -9.77 13.39
CA ASN A 417 11.16 -9.65 13.78
C ASN A 417 10.99 -10.01 15.26
N LEU A 418 10.60 -9.05 16.09
CA LEU A 418 10.33 -9.24 17.51
C LEU A 418 9.35 -10.40 17.79
N LEU A 419 8.33 -10.57 16.95
CA LEU A 419 7.33 -11.64 17.14
C LEU A 419 7.91 -13.05 16.94
N SER A 420 9.06 -13.18 16.27
CA SER A 420 9.80 -14.45 16.15
C SER A 420 10.51 -14.84 17.46
N HIS A 421 10.67 -13.89 18.39
CA HIS A 421 11.31 -14.10 19.70
C HIS A 421 10.32 -14.36 20.84
N VAL A 422 9.01 -14.41 20.53
CA VAL A 422 7.97 -14.76 21.52
C VAL A 422 8.13 -16.21 22.00
N GLY A 423 8.65 -17.11 21.16
CA GLY A 423 8.90 -18.52 21.52
C GLY A 423 7.67 -19.42 21.53
N HIS A 424 6.50 -18.91 21.12
CA HIS A 424 5.28 -19.70 20.90
C HIS A 424 4.39 -19.03 19.86
N THR A 425 3.39 -19.76 19.37
CA THR A 425 2.45 -19.29 18.36
C THR A 425 1.47 -18.26 18.92
N ILE A 426 1.35 -17.14 18.22
CA ILE A 426 0.27 -16.16 18.35
C ILE A 426 -0.46 -16.12 17.01
N LEU A 427 -1.61 -16.78 16.96
CA LEU A 427 -2.40 -16.94 15.73
C LEU A 427 -2.71 -15.59 15.08
N GLY A 428 -2.39 -15.45 13.80
CA GLY A 428 -2.60 -14.23 13.02
C GLY A 428 -1.55 -13.14 13.20
N MET A 429 -0.70 -13.23 14.23
CA MET A 429 0.42 -12.30 14.40
C MET A 429 1.71 -12.90 13.86
N ASN A 430 2.19 -13.99 14.44
CA ASN A 430 3.38 -14.72 13.95
C ASN A 430 3.02 -15.97 13.14
N THR A 431 1.77 -16.08 12.73
CA THR A 431 1.28 -17.02 11.72
C THR A 431 0.39 -16.27 10.73
N VAL A 432 0.23 -16.84 9.54
CA VAL A 432 -0.54 -16.22 8.47
C VAL A 432 -2.03 -16.43 8.70
N GLN A 433 -2.80 -15.36 8.54
CA GLN A 433 -4.26 -15.41 8.41
C GLN A 433 -4.69 -15.11 6.98
N LEU A 434 -5.76 -15.78 6.55
CA LEU A 434 -6.40 -15.59 5.26
C LEU A 434 -7.80 -14.99 5.44
N TYR A 435 -8.17 -14.14 4.51
CA TYR A 435 -9.46 -13.46 4.41
C TYR A 435 -10.05 -13.77 3.04
N MET A 436 -11.29 -14.25 2.98
CA MET A 436 -12.05 -14.49 1.76
C MET A 436 -13.19 -13.49 1.70
N LYS A 437 -13.25 -12.67 0.65
CA LYS A 437 -14.09 -11.47 0.60
C LYS A 437 -15.03 -11.44 -0.59
N VAL A 438 -16.17 -10.81 -0.39
CA VAL A 438 -17.10 -10.33 -1.41
C VAL A 438 -17.18 -8.79 -1.34
N PRO A 439 -17.66 -8.09 -2.38
CA PRO A 439 -17.84 -6.64 -2.33
C PRO A 439 -18.62 -6.18 -1.10
N GLY A 440 -18.07 -5.20 -0.38
CA GLY A 440 -18.62 -4.69 0.87
C GLY A 440 -18.08 -5.35 2.13
N SER A 441 -17.29 -6.43 2.05
CA SER A 441 -16.71 -7.07 3.24
C SER A 441 -15.78 -6.10 3.96
N ARG A 442 -16.06 -5.84 5.25
CA ARG A 442 -15.35 -4.85 6.07
C ARG A 442 -14.52 -5.49 7.17
N THR A 443 -13.28 -5.04 7.30
CA THR A 443 -12.56 -5.06 8.58
C THR A 443 -12.73 -3.67 9.22
N PRO A 444 -13.46 -3.56 10.34
CA PRO A 444 -13.73 -2.28 10.99
C PRO A 444 -12.45 -1.63 11.54
N GLY A 445 -12.58 -0.39 11.99
CA GLY A 445 -11.50 0.40 12.56
C GLY A 445 -10.84 -0.28 13.76
N HIS A 446 -9.52 -0.29 13.74
CA HIS A 446 -8.70 -0.80 14.84
C HIS A 446 -7.25 -0.29 14.72
N GLN A 447 -6.46 -0.56 15.77
CA GLN A 447 -5.02 -0.68 15.68
C GLN A 447 -4.64 -2.13 15.86
N GLU A 448 -3.52 -2.53 15.29
CA GLU A 448 -2.97 -3.88 15.47
C GLU A 448 -2.73 -4.20 16.95
N ASN A 449 -2.80 -5.49 17.29
CA ASN A 449 -2.55 -5.98 18.64
C ASN A 449 -1.17 -5.50 19.13
N ASN A 450 -1.14 -4.90 20.32
CA ASN A 450 0.07 -4.28 20.88
C ASN A 450 0.81 -3.34 19.90
N ASN A 451 0.09 -2.66 18.99
CA ASN A 451 0.64 -1.72 18.01
C ASN A 451 1.76 -2.30 17.12
N PHE A 452 1.81 -3.61 16.88
CA PHE A 452 2.76 -4.19 15.94
C PHE A 452 2.49 -3.72 14.50
N CYS A 453 3.51 -3.71 13.65
CA CYS A 453 3.29 -3.50 12.22
C CYS A 453 2.48 -4.67 11.63
N SER A 454 1.86 -4.43 10.49
CA SER A 454 1.09 -5.43 9.76
C SER A 454 1.47 -5.46 8.29
N VAL A 455 1.51 -6.66 7.73
CA VAL A 455 1.74 -6.93 6.32
C VAL A 455 0.47 -7.54 5.77
N ASN A 456 -0.07 -6.95 4.70
CA ASN A 456 -1.22 -7.47 3.99
C ASN A 456 -0.94 -7.58 2.49
N ILE A 457 -1.27 -8.72 1.88
CA ILE A 457 -1.15 -8.93 0.44
C ILE A 457 -2.54 -9.25 -0.12
N ASN A 458 -2.97 -8.50 -1.15
CA ASN A 458 -4.19 -8.80 -1.88
C ASN A 458 -3.91 -9.87 -2.93
N ILE A 459 -4.62 -10.99 -2.86
CA ILE A 459 -4.52 -12.10 -3.83
C ILE A 459 -5.32 -11.78 -5.09
N GLY A 460 -6.37 -10.96 -4.98
CA GLY A 460 -7.29 -10.65 -6.07
C GLY A 460 -8.39 -11.70 -6.28
N PRO A 461 -9.14 -11.61 -7.40
CA PRO A 461 -8.94 -10.66 -8.51
C PRO A 461 -9.45 -9.24 -8.26
N GLY A 462 -10.30 -9.03 -7.24
CA GLY A 462 -10.84 -7.72 -6.89
C GLY A 462 -9.90 -6.86 -6.05
N ASP A 463 -10.22 -5.58 -5.99
CA ASP A 463 -9.47 -4.60 -5.19
C ASP A 463 -10.00 -4.51 -3.76
N CYS A 464 -9.13 -4.02 -2.85
CA CYS A 464 -9.50 -3.55 -1.52
C CYS A 464 -9.29 -2.03 -1.43
N GLU A 465 -10.20 -1.33 -0.77
CA GLU A 465 -10.02 0.07 -0.39
C GLU A 465 -9.61 0.16 1.07
N TRP A 466 -8.59 0.97 1.32
CA TRP A 466 -7.98 1.16 2.62
C TRP A 466 -8.12 2.59 3.08
N PHE A 467 -8.33 2.73 4.37
CA PHE A 467 -8.35 3.99 5.08
C PHE A 467 -7.43 3.88 6.29
N SER A 468 -6.60 4.90 6.52
CA SER A 468 -5.74 4.92 7.69
C SER A 468 -5.51 6.32 8.22
N VAL A 469 -5.26 6.38 9.53
CA VAL A 469 -4.97 7.58 10.29
C VAL A 469 -3.66 7.38 11.06
N PRO A 470 -2.73 8.35 11.04
CA PRO A 470 -1.46 8.25 11.77
C PRO A 470 -1.65 7.96 13.25
N GLN A 471 -0.71 7.20 13.81
CA GLN A 471 -0.74 6.81 15.21
C GLN A 471 -1.04 7.96 16.18
N PRO A 472 -0.48 9.18 16.09
CA PRO A 472 -0.73 10.24 17.06
C PRO A 472 -2.21 10.63 17.25
N TYR A 473 -3.07 10.37 16.26
CA TYR A 473 -4.49 10.72 16.30
C TYR A 473 -5.38 9.62 16.91
N TRP A 474 -4.81 8.49 17.37
CA TRP A 474 -5.59 7.39 17.94
C TRP A 474 -6.44 7.82 19.14
N GLY A 475 -5.97 8.79 19.93
CA GLY A 475 -6.73 9.34 21.06
C GLY A 475 -7.99 10.09 20.61
N ILE A 476 -7.91 10.85 19.52
CA ILE A 476 -9.08 11.56 18.95
C ILE A 476 -10.11 10.54 18.44
N ILE A 477 -9.65 9.46 17.80
CA ILE A 477 -10.53 8.39 17.34
C ILE A 477 -11.16 7.64 18.53
N ASN A 478 -10.39 7.41 19.60
CA ASN A 478 -10.94 6.87 20.85
C ASN A 478 -12.07 7.75 21.39
N ASP A 479 -11.88 9.07 21.44
CA ASP A 479 -12.91 10.00 21.91
C ASP A 479 -14.17 9.96 21.05
N PHE A 480 -14.04 9.77 19.73
CA PHE A 480 -15.20 9.56 18.86
C PHE A 480 -15.92 8.24 19.13
N CYS A 481 -15.17 7.15 19.36
CA CYS A 481 -15.76 5.88 19.76
C CYS A 481 -16.54 6.04 21.08
N ASP A 482 -15.97 6.70 22.08
CA ASP A 482 -16.62 6.96 23.37
C ASP A 482 -17.88 7.83 23.22
N LYS A 483 -17.82 8.92 22.45
CA LYS A 483 -18.99 9.76 22.11
C LYS A 483 -20.12 8.98 21.45
N ASN A 484 -19.78 7.91 20.72
CA ASN A 484 -20.73 7.04 20.04
C ASN A 484 -21.11 5.78 20.85
N ASN A 485 -20.68 5.69 22.13
CA ASN A 485 -20.89 4.53 23.01
C ASN A 485 -20.34 3.22 22.42
N ILE A 486 -19.11 3.28 21.91
CA ILE A 486 -18.38 2.16 21.30
C ILE A 486 -17.03 2.09 22.00
N ASN A 487 -16.62 0.90 22.45
CA ASN A 487 -15.26 0.73 22.95
C ASN A 487 -14.26 0.78 21.78
N PHE A 488 -13.23 1.62 21.87
CA PHE A 488 -12.22 1.75 20.81
C PHE A 488 -11.43 0.46 20.54
N LEU A 489 -11.03 -0.26 21.60
CA LEU A 489 -10.16 -1.44 21.50
C LEU A 489 -10.92 -2.71 21.08
N MET A 490 -12.15 -2.88 21.58
CA MET A 490 -12.92 -4.14 21.46
C MET A 490 -14.20 -3.98 20.64
N GLY A 491 -14.59 -2.76 20.31
CA GLY A 491 -15.81 -2.47 19.55
C GLY A 491 -15.63 -2.64 18.05
N SER A 492 -16.76 -2.70 17.34
CA SER A 492 -16.81 -2.72 15.88
C SER A 492 -17.30 -1.36 15.38
N TRP A 493 -16.40 -0.57 14.80
CA TRP A 493 -16.67 0.81 14.39
C TRP A 493 -16.14 1.12 12.97
N TRP A 494 -16.83 2.01 12.27
CA TRP A 494 -16.49 2.52 10.94
C TRP A 494 -16.55 4.04 11.01
N PRO A 495 -15.41 4.74 10.95
CA PRO A 495 -15.39 6.20 11.10
C PRO A 495 -16.23 6.91 10.04
N ASN A 496 -16.94 7.96 10.45
CA ASN A 496 -17.51 8.92 9.52
C ASN A 496 -16.40 9.88 9.06
N LEU A 497 -16.11 9.93 7.75
CA LEU A 497 -15.03 10.77 7.23
C LEU A 497 -15.29 12.27 7.41
N GLU A 498 -16.56 12.69 7.45
CA GLU A 498 -16.95 14.07 7.74
C GLU A 498 -16.54 14.47 9.16
N ASP A 499 -16.84 13.63 10.16
CA ASP A 499 -16.44 13.87 11.55
C ASP A 499 -14.90 13.96 11.71
N LEU A 500 -14.16 13.13 10.98
CA LEU A 500 -12.70 13.16 10.98
C LEU A 500 -12.15 14.42 10.32
N TYR A 501 -12.75 14.85 9.21
CA TYR A 501 -12.39 16.08 8.52
C TYR A 501 -12.67 17.31 9.39
N GLU A 502 -13.83 17.38 10.04
CA GLU A 502 -14.18 18.47 10.97
C GLU A 502 -13.26 18.54 12.21
N ALA A 503 -12.64 17.43 12.59
CA ALA A 503 -11.69 17.34 13.70
C ALA A 503 -10.22 17.46 13.25
N ASP A 504 -9.95 17.90 12.01
CA ASP A 504 -8.61 18.04 11.43
C ASP A 504 -7.76 16.75 11.51
N VAL A 505 -8.42 15.59 11.38
CA VAL A 505 -7.76 14.28 11.39
C VAL A 505 -7.41 13.88 9.95
N PRO A 506 -6.12 13.75 9.59
CA PRO A 506 -5.72 13.36 8.24
C PRO A 506 -6.04 11.88 8.00
N VAL A 507 -6.70 11.60 6.87
CA VAL A 507 -7.04 10.24 6.43
C VAL A 507 -6.32 9.93 5.13
N TYR A 508 -5.51 8.87 5.14
CA TYR A 508 -4.95 8.29 3.93
C TYR A 508 -5.96 7.30 3.36
N ARG A 509 -6.38 7.51 2.11
CA ARG A 509 -7.33 6.66 1.37
C ARG A 509 -6.68 6.19 0.07
N PHE A 510 -6.67 4.89 -0.18
CA PHE A 510 -6.06 4.32 -1.39
C PHE A 510 -6.62 2.93 -1.74
N ILE A 511 -6.35 2.49 -2.97
CA ILE A 511 -6.74 1.18 -3.48
C ILE A 511 -5.55 0.23 -3.45
N GLN A 512 -5.75 -0.96 -2.89
CA GLN A 512 -4.82 -2.09 -2.95
C GLN A 512 -5.29 -3.06 -4.03
N ARG A 513 -4.54 -3.14 -5.13
CA ARG A 513 -4.82 -4.03 -6.27
C ARG A 513 -4.27 -5.44 -6.03
N PRO A 514 -4.67 -6.45 -6.83
CA PRO A 514 -4.08 -7.78 -6.75
C PRO A 514 -2.56 -7.74 -6.89
N GLY A 515 -1.86 -8.42 -5.98
CA GLY A 515 -0.41 -8.43 -5.89
C GLY A 515 0.20 -7.25 -5.14
N ASP A 516 -0.59 -6.25 -4.72
CA ASP A 516 -0.05 -5.17 -3.90
C ASP A 516 0.13 -5.61 -2.45
N LEU A 517 1.28 -5.23 -1.88
CA LEU A 517 1.57 -5.37 -0.46
C LEU A 517 1.32 -4.04 0.24
N VAL A 518 0.49 -4.07 1.28
CA VAL A 518 0.28 -2.97 2.21
C VAL A 518 1.13 -3.21 3.46
N TRP A 519 1.98 -2.25 3.78
CA TRP A 519 2.70 -2.17 5.03
C TRP A 519 2.03 -1.13 5.94
N LEU A 520 1.46 -1.60 7.04
CA LEU A 520 0.96 -0.76 8.11
C LEU A 520 2.04 -0.59 9.16
N ASN A 521 2.44 0.66 9.41
CA ASN A 521 3.46 0.95 10.40
C ASN A 521 2.89 0.86 11.83
N THR A 522 3.80 0.88 12.81
CA THR A 522 3.51 0.71 14.24
C THR A 522 2.41 1.65 14.71
N GLY A 523 1.29 1.07 15.18
CA GLY A 523 0.19 1.80 15.81
C GLY A 523 -0.66 2.65 14.86
N THR A 524 -0.55 2.50 13.55
CA THR A 524 -1.45 3.17 12.60
C THR A 524 -2.88 2.67 12.78
N VAL A 525 -3.83 3.60 12.94
CA VAL A 525 -5.27 3.28 13.00
C VAL A 525 -5.75 3.05 11.58
N HIS A 526 -6.52 2.00 11.30
CA HIS A 526 -6.96 1.72 9.94
C HIS A 526 -8.25 0.90 9.88
N TRP A 527 -8.92 0.95 8.73
CA TRP A 527 -10.09 0.14 8.37
C TRP A 527 -10.10 -0.14 6.86
N VAL A 528 -10.75 -1.24 6.46
CA VAL A 528 -10.61 -1.79 5.10
C VAL A 528 -11.94 -2.33 4.60
N GLN A 529 -12.24 -2.09 3.33
CA GLN A 529 -13.38 -2.70 2.65
C GLN A 529 -12.98 -3.33 1.32
N ALA A 530 -13.48 -4.52 1.02
CA ALA A 530 -13.36 -5.10 -0.32
C ALA A 530 -14.27 -4.37 -1.31
N ILE A 531 -13.69 -3.92 -2.43
CA ILE A 531 -14.44 -3.38 -3.57
C ILE A 531 -14.92 -4.53 -4.46
N GLY A 532 -14.05 -5.51 -4.71
CA GLY A 532 -14.32 -6.68 -5.52
C GLY A 532 -14.33 -8.00 -4.73
N TRP A 533 -14.52 -9.10 -5.43
CA TRP A 533 -14.27 -10.44 -4.89
C TRP A 533 -12.78 -10.69 -4.86
N CYS A 534 -12.23 -10.87 -3.67
CA CYS A 534 -10.80 -11.07 -3.49
C CYS A 534 -10.52 -11.92 -2.26
N ASN A 535 -9.30 -12.45 -2.20
CA ASN A 535 -8.74 -12.96 -0.95
C ASN A 535 -7.59 -12.04 -0.51
N ASN A 536 -7.32 -11.98 0.78
CA ASN A 536 -6.10 -11.37 1.30
C ASN A 536 -5.42 -12.34 2.26
N ILE A 537 -4.11 -12.22 2.38
CA ILE A 537 -3.35 -12.81 3.48
C ILE A 537 -2.71 -11.70 4.30
N ALA A 538 -2.65 -11.89 5.62
CA ALA A 538 -1.98 -10.94 6.50
C ALA A 538 -1.33 -11.62 7.70
N TRP A 539 -0.35 -10.93 8.28
CA TRP A 539 0.30 -11.25 9.55
C TRP A 539 0.96 -9.99 10.11
N ASN A 540 1.42 -10.06 11.36
CA ASN A 540 2.15 -8.97 11.99
C ASN A 540 3.66 -9.18 11.94
N VAL A 541 4.39 -8.08 11.99
CA VAL A 541 5.84 -8.07 12.19
C VAL A 541 6.20 -6.99 13.20
N GLY A 542 7.21 -7.24 14.02
CA GLY A 542 7.77 -6.23 14.91
C GLY A 542 9.18 -5.88 14.47
N PRO A 543 9.40 -4.78 13.74
CA PRO A 543 10.74 -4.32 13.43
C PRO A 543 11.55 -4.07 14.71
N LEU A 544 12.82 -4.47 14.72
CA LEU A 544 13.76 -4.24 15.84
C LEU A 544 14.15 -2.75 15.93
N THR A 545 13.20 -1.90 16.36
CA THR A 545 13.37 -0.45 16.47
C THR A 545 12.83 0.06 17.80
N ALA A 546 13.41 1.16 18.29
CA ALA A 546 12.94 1.82 19.51
C ALA A 546 11.46 2.26 19.40
N TYR A 547 11.01 2.70 18.23
CA TYR A 547 9.64 3.17 18.02
C TYR A 547 8.62 2.02 18.14
N GLN A 548 8.88 0.89 17.47
CA GLN A 548 8.04 -0.31 17.58
C GLN A 548 7.96 -0.81 19.03
N TYR A 549 9.09 -0.93 19.71
CA TYR A 549 9.12 -1.42 21.10
C TYR A 549 8.39 -0.47 22.04
N LYS A 550 8.61 0.85 21.90
CA LYS A 550 7.94 1.88 22.69
C LYS A 550 6.42 1.77 22.59
N LEU A 551 5.87 1.81 21.37
CA LEU A 551 4.41 1.80 21.20
C LEU A 551 3.77 0.47 21.58
N ALA A 552 4.51 -0.64 21.48
CA ALA A 552 4.04 -1.94 21.97
C ALA A 552 3.98 -1.99 23.49
N ALA A 553 5.00 -1.45 24.18
CA ALA A 553 5.02 -1.33 25.64
C ALA A 553 3.95 -0.34 26.14
N GLU A 554 3.73 0.78 25.45
CA GLU A 554 2.66 1.74 25.79
C GLU A 554 1.27 1.12 25.65
N ARG A 555 1.00 0.42 24.53
CA ARG A 555 -0.27 -0.31 24.36
C ARG A 555 -0.44 -1.41 25.40
N TYR A 556 0.64 -2.11 25.75
CA TYR A 556 0.60 -3.14 26.77
C TYR A 556 0.16 -2.61 28.14
N GLU A 557 0.71 -1.46 28.57
CA GLU A 557 0.28 -0.80 29.81
C GLU A 557 -1.13 -0.20 29.71
N TRP A 558 -1.49 0.39 28.56
CA TRP A 558 -2.85 0.88 28.33
C TRP A 558 -3.89 -0.25 28.40
N ASN A 559 -3.59 -1.39 27.80
CA ASN A 559 -4.43 -2.58 27.83
C ASN A 559 -4.69 -3.07 29.26
N LYS A 560 -3.66 -3.07 30.12
CA LYS A 560 -3.85 -3.38 31.55
C LYS A 560 -4.84 -2.42 32.22
N LEU A 561 -4.70 -1.12 31.96
CA LEU A 561 -5.60 -0.10 32.51
C LEU A 561 -7.04 -0.30 32.04
N GLN A 562 -7.22 -0.70 30.77
CA GLN A 562 -8.52 -0.96 30.16
C GLN A 562 -9.07 -2.38 30.42
N SER A 563 -8.35 -3.21 31.19
CA SER A 563 -8.67 -4.64 31.38
C SER A 563 -8.86 -5.40 30.06
N VAL A 564 -8.03 -5.10 29.07
CA VAL A 564 -7.96 -5.79 27.78
C VAL A 564 -6.72 -6.67 27.77
N LYS A 565 -6.86 -7.92 27.32
CA LYS A 565 -5.72 -8.82 27.15
C LYS A 565 -4.73 -8.27 26.12
N SER A 566 -3.47 -8.12 26.52
CA SER A 566 -2.38 -8.01 25.55
C SER A 566 -2.04 -9.39 25.02
N ILE A 567 -2.28 -9.61 23.73
CA ILE A 567 -2.00 -10.91 23.11
C ILE A 567 -0.48 -11.13 23.00
N VAL A 568 0.30 -10.06 22.82
CA VAL A 568 1.76 -10.11 22.88
C VAL A 568 2.22 -9.97 24.34
N PRO A 569 2.85 -11.00 24.93
CA PRO A 569 3.34 -10.97 26.30
C PRO A 569 4.64 -10.16 26.36
N MET A 570 4.51 -8.83 26.51
CA MET A 570 5.64 -7.91 26.35
C MET A 570 6.76 -8.14 27.38
N ILE A 571 6.44 -8.63 28.59
CA ILE A 571 7.48 -8.95 29.57
C ILE A 571 8.24 -10.19 29.11
N HIS A 572 7.53 -11.28 28.81
CA HIS A 572 8.13 -12.51 28.30
C HIS A 572 8.99 -12.27 27.05
N LEU A 573 8.45 -11.52 26.09
CA LEU A 573 9.14 -11.14 24.86
C LEU A 573 10.41 -10.35 25.16
N SER A 574 10.36 -9.36 26.05
CA SER A 574 11.54 -8.54 26.40
C SER A 574 12.68 -9.38 27.00
N TRP A 575 12.34 -10.34 27.86
CA TRP A 575 13.31 -11.28 28.42
C TRP A 575 13.89 -12.23 27.35
N ASN A 576 13.11 -12.68 26.37
CA ASN A 576 13.65 -13.47 25.26
C ASN A 576 14.52 -12.63 24.32
N MET A 577 14.14 -11.39 24.04
CA MET A 577 14.95 -10.45 23.26
C MET A 577 16.33 -10.26 23.90
N ALA A 578 16.37 -10.08 25.23
CA ALA A 578 17.62 -9.93 25.98
C ALA A 578 18.53 -11.16 25.88
N ARG A 579 17.96 -12.37 25.80
CA ARG A 579 18.70 -13.63 25.63
C ARG A 579 19.20 -13.85 24.20
N ASN A 580 18.39 -13.46 23.22
CA ASN A 580 18.55 -13.93 21.85
C ASN A 580 19.13 -12.87 20.90
N ILE A 581 19.07 -11.59 21.26
CA ILE A 581 19.35 -10.48 20.34
C ILE A 581 20.44 -9.57 20.89
N LYS A 582 21.43 -9.28 20.04
CA LYS A 582 22.39 -8.20 20.24
C LYS A 582 21.79 -6.89 19.75
N VAL A 583 21.63 -5.91 20.63
CA VAL A 583 21.05 -4.61 20.30
C VAL A 583 22.16 -3.55 20.20
N SER A 584 22.23 -2.87 19.06
CA SER A 584 23.17 -1.78 18.82
C SER A 584 22.52 -0.38 18.89
N ASP A 585 21.19 -0.29 18.72
CA ASP A 585 20.45 0.96 18.90
C ASP A 585 20.35 1.32 20.39
N SER A 586 20.99 2.43 20.77
CA SER A 586 21.08 2.86 22.17
C SER A 586 19.70 3.08 22.81
N LYS A 587 18.76 3.65 22.08
CA LYS A 587 17.42 3.98 22.60
C LYS A 587 16.60 2.72 22.85
N LEU A 588 16.59 1.78 21.90
CA LEU A 588 15.94 0.49 22.05
C LEU A 588 16.57 -0.32 23.19
N PHE A 589 17.90 -0.35 23.27
CA PHE A 589 18.62 -1.01 24.35
C PHE A 589 18.18 -0.47 25.72
N GLN A 590 18.18 0.85 25.91
CA GLN A 590 17.74 1.49 27.15
C GLN A 590 16.31 1.13 27.52
N MET A 591 15.39 1.12 26.55
CA MET A 591 13.98 0.77 26.78
C MET A 591 13.82 -0.69 27.22
N ILE A 592 14.47 -1.63 26.54
CA ILE A 592 14.42 -3.05 26.91
C ILE A 592 15.07 -3.24 28.28
N LYS A 593 16.28 -2.72 28.49
CA LYS A 593 17.02 -2.82 29.76
C LYS A 593 16.21 -2.26 30.93
N TYR A 594 15.49 -1.15 30.72
CA TYR A 594 14.59 -0.58 31.73
C TYR A 594 13.38 -1.49 32.02
N CYS A 595 12.79 -2.13 31.01
CA CYS A 595 11.76 -3.14 31.21
C CYS A 595 12.27 -4.34 32.03
N LEU A 596 13.45 -4.86 31.70
CA LEU A 596 14.09 -5.94 32.45
C LEU A 596 14.36 -5.53 33.91
N LEU A 597 14.91 -4.33 34.15
CA LEU A 597 15.17 -3.83 35.50
C LEU A 597 13.89 -3.76 36.33
N ARG A 598 12.81 -3.17 35.78
CA ARG A 598 11.53 -3.06 36.48
C ARG A 598 10.97 -4.43 36.83
N THR A 599 10.98 -5.35 35.88
CA THR A 599 10.38 -6.68 36.05
C THR A 599 11.23 -7.59 36.94
N LEU A 600 12.56 -7.50 36.86
CA LEU A 600 13.47 -8.17 37.80
C LEU A 600 13.21 -7.71 39.24
N LYS A 601 13.14 -6.40 39.47
CA LYS A 601 12.81 -5.82 40.78
C LYS A 601 11.44 -6.28 41.28
N GLN A 602 10.42 -6.29 40.42
CA GLN A 602 9.08 -6.77 40.78
C GLN A 602 9.10 -8.24 41.19
N CYS A 603 9.79 -9.11 40.44
CA CYS A 603 9.93 -10.52 40.79
C CYS A 603 10.68 -10.72 42.11
N GLN A 604 11.76 -9.97 42.35
CA GLN A 604 12.53 -10.02 43.61
C GLN A 604 11.67 -9.63 44.81
N ILE A 605 11.02 -8.46 44.76
CA ILE A 605 10.16 -7.96 45.84
C ILE A 605 9.03 -8.94 46.13
N LEU A 606 8.37 -9.46 45.08
CA LEU A 606 7.28 -10.42 45.25
C LEU A 606 7.76 -11.73 45.88
N ARG A 607 8.91 -12.25 45.41
CA ARG A 607 9.53 -13.46 45.95
C ARG A 607 9.86 -13.30 47.44
N GLU A 608 10.52 -12.21 47.80
CA GLU A 608 10.89 -11.89 49.19
C GLU A 608 9.65 -11.73 50.08
N PHE A 609 8.62 -11.02 49.60
CA PHE A 609 7.35 -10.87 50.31
C PHE A 609 6.68 -12.22 50.60
N LEU A 610 6.64 -13.11 49.60
CA LEU A 610 6.04 -14.45 49.75
C LEU A 610 6.83 -15.29 50.75
N GLN A 611 8.16 -15.29 50.68
CA GLN A 611 9.02 -15.99 51.61
C GLN A 611 8.90 -15.46 53.05
N ALA A 612 8.86 -14.14 53.21
CA ALA A 612 8.65 -13.49 54.52
C ALA A 612 7.27 -13.81 55.11
N SER A 613 6.28 -14.07 54.26
CA SER A 613 4.93 -14.49 54.66
C SER A 613 4.83 -16.01 54.91
N GLY A 614 5.93 -16.75 54.83
CA GLY A 614 5.95 -18.20 55.00
C GLY A 614 5.31 -19.00 53.85
N LYS A 615 5.09 -18.36 52.69
CA LYS A 615 4.50 -19.04 51.53
C LYS A 615 5.56 -19.81 50.76
N GLU A 616 5.35 -21.12 50.62
CA GLU A 616 6.24 -21.98 49.85
C GLU A 616 6.22 -21.62 48.35
N LEU A 617 7.41 -21.54 47.75
CA LEU A 617 7.61 -21.35 46.32
C LEU A 617 8.04 -22.68 45.71
N VAL A 618 7.17 -23.24 44.87
CA VAL A 618 7.42 -24.54 44.22
C VAL A 618 8.15 -24.30 42.90
N TRP A 619 9.33 -24.89 42.76
CA TRP A 619 10.04 -24.85 41.49
C TRP A 619 9.25 -25.59 40.42
N HIS A 620 8.90 -24.88 39.35
CA HIS A 620 8.20 -25.42 38.20
C HIS A 620 9.09 -25.46 36.96
N GLY A 621 9.93 -24.43 36.78
CA GLY A 621 10.69 -24.25 35.55
C GLY A 621 9.80 -23.92 34.37
N ARG A 622 10.33 -24.07 33.15
CA ARG A 622 9.57 -23.95 31.90
C ARG A 622 9.96 -25.04 30.92
N THR A 623 9.00 -25.51 30.16
CA THR A 623 9.23 -26.40 29.02
C THR A 623 9.58 -25.60 27.76
N ARG A 624 10.17 -26.27 26.77
CA ARG A 624 10.45 -25.67 25.47
C ARG A 624 9.14 -25.34 24.78
N ASP A 625 9.08 -24.16 24.16
CA ASP A 625 7.90 -23.63 23.44
C ASP A 625 6.66 -23.43 24.34
N GLU A 626 6.83 -23.43 25.66
CA GLU A 626 5.76 -23.11 26.61
C GLU A 626 5.24 -21.68 26.37
N PRO A 627 3.92 -21.48 26.26
CA PRO A 627 3.35 -20.15 26.13
C PRO A 627 3.62 -19.26 27.36
N ALA A 628 3.46 -17.96 27.18
CA ALA A 628 3.35 -17.04 28.31
C ALA A 628 1.99 -17.23 29.00
N HIS A 629 1.98 -17.06 30.33
CA HIS A 629 0.76 -17.24 31.13
C HIS A 629 0.04 -15.92 31.36
N TYR A 630 -1.28 -16.01 31.49
CA TYR A 630 -2.16 -14.88 31.75
C TYR A 630 -3.08 -15.21 32.92
N CYS A 631 -3.46 -14.19 33.68
CA CYS A 631 -4.43 -14.36 34.75
C CYS A 631 -5.80 -14.72 34.15
N SER A 632 -6.40 -15.80 34.64
CA SER A 632 -7.74 -16.27 34.23
C SER A 632 -8.89 -15.30 34.53
N ILE A 633 -8.65 -14.26 35.34
CA ILE A 633 -9.68 -13.32 35.79
C ILE A 633 -9.55 -11.98 35.07
N CYS A 634 -8.38 -11.34 35.12
CA CYS A 634 -8.17 -10.01 34.55
C CYS A 634 -7.30 -9.99 33.29
N GLU A 635 -6.88 -11.18 32.81
CA GLU A 635 -6.11 -11.37 31.58
C GLU A 635 -4.76 -10.64 31.50
N VAL A 636 -4.24 -10.12 32.62
CA VAL A 636 -2.88 -9.58 32.70
C VAL A 636 -1.86 -10.72 32.53
N GLU A 637 -0.77 -10.44 31.83
CA GLU A 637 0.38 -11.36 31.76
C GLU A 637 0.93 -11.63 33.17
N VAL A 638 1.19 -12.89 33.48
CA VAL A 638 1.76 -13.33 34.76
C VAL A 638 3.14 -13.92 34.47
N PHE A 639 4.17 -13.19 34.85
CA PHE A 639 5.57 -13.52 34.56
C PHE A 639 6.30 -14.05 35.81
N ALA A 640 7.05 -15.13 35.63
CA ALA A 640 7.94 -15.79 36.59
C ALA A 640 7.30 -16.45 37.82
N LEU A 641 6.34 -15.80 38.50
CA LEU A 641 5.68 -16.31 39.71
C LEU A 641 4.18 -16.49 39.43
N LEU A 642 3.74 -17.74 39.26
CA LEU A 642 2.36 -18.08 38.90
C LEU A 642 1.57 -18.46 40.14
N PHE A 643 0.41 -17.84 40.36
CA PHE A 643 -0.49 -18.22 41.44
C PHE A 643 -1.52 -19.21 40.90
N VAL A 644 -1.45 -20.46 41.35
CA VAL A 644 -2.32 -21.54 40.88
C VAL A 644 -3.13 -22.07 42.04
N THR A 645 -4.42 -22.31 41.87
CA THR A 645 -5.23 -22.87 42.97
C THR A 645 -4.77 -24.29 43.33
N SER A 646 -4.79 -24.66 44.61
CA SER A 646 -4.35 -25.99 45.07
C SER A 646 -5.12 -27.14 44.39
N GLU A 647 -6.40 -26.92 44.06
CA GLU A 647 -7.23 -27.85 43.30
C GLU A 647 -6.76 -28.01 41.85
N SER A 648 -6.45 -26.91 41.14
CA SER A 648 -5.98 -27.00 39.75
C SER A 648 -4.56 -27.56 39.66
N ASN A 649 -3.74 -27.33 40.68
CA ASN A 649 -2.41 -27.93 40.80
C ASN A 649 -2.50 -29.46 40.98
N SER A 650 -3.37 -29.95 41.89
CA SER A 650 -3.54 -31.39 42.11
C SER A 650 -4.12 -32.11 40.89
N ARG A 651 -5.00 -31.44 40.14
CA ARG A 651 -5.56 -31.95 38.87
C ARG A 651 -4.67 -31.72 37.64
N LYS A 652 -3.51 -31.06 37.80
CA LYS A 652 -2.59 -30.66 36.71
C LYS A 652 -3.26 -29.84 35.59
N THR A 653 -4.31 -29.08 35.93
CA THR A 653 -4.99 -28.16 35.00
C THR A 653 -4.42 -26.75 35.07
N TYR A 654 -3.69 -26.42 36.14
CA TYR A 654 -2.91 -25.18 36.34
C TYR A 654 -3.62 -23.88 35.90
N VAL A 655 -4.71 -23.54 36.58
CA VAL A 655 -5.39 -22.27 36.33
C VAL A 655 -4.58 -21.13 36.95
N VAL A 656 -3.97 -20.29 36.10
CA VAL A 656 -3.06 -19.22 36.53
C VAL A 656 -3.82 -17.95 36.92
N HIS A 657 -3.39 -17.33 38.02
CA HIS A 657 -3.83 -16.03 38.50
C HIS A 657 -2.64 -15.08 38.71
N CYS A 658 -2.89 -13.77 38.61
CA CYS A 658 -1.95 -12.78 39.13
C CYS A 658 -2.07 -12.68 40.66
N GLN A 659 -1.08 -12.07 41.30
CA GLN A 659 -1.06 -11.87 42.76
C GLN A 659 -2.33 -11.19 43.26
N ASP A 660 -2.77 -10.10 42.62
CA ASP A 660 -3.92 -9.31 43.09
C ASP A 660 -5.22 -10.11 43.05
N CYS A 661 -5.46 -10.83 41.97
CA CYS A 661 -6.62 -11.71 41.82
C CYS A 661 -6.57 -12.88 42.81
N ALA A 662 -5.40 -13.48 43.01
CA ALA A 662 -5.23 -14.55 43.99
C ALA A 662 -5.52 -14.05 45.42
N ARG A 663 -5.01 -12.88 45.79
CA ARG A 663 -5.25 -12.26 47.11
C ARG A 663 -6.69 -11.82 47.32
N ARG A 664 -7.39 -11.40 46.25
CA ARG A 664 -8.84 -11.16 46.31
C ARG A 664 -9.63 -12.43 46.60
N GLY A 665 -9.19 -13.58 46.06
CA GLY A 665 -9.82 -14.88 46.34
C GLY A 665 -9.41 -15.50 47.69
N SER A 666 -8.20 -15.22 48.16
CA SER A 666 -7.68 -15.69 49.45
C SER A 666 -6.61 -14.73 49.95
N SER A 667 -6.92 -13.92 50.97
CA SER A 667 -6.05 -12.84 51.47
C SER A 667 -4.65 -13.31 51.87
N ASN A 668 -4.57 -14.52 52.46
CA ASN A 668 -3.34 -15.18 52.91
C ASN A 668 -2.79 -16.18 51.89
N LEU A 669 -3.45 -16.34 50.74
CA LEU A 669 -3.09 -17.28 49.67
C LEU A 669 -3.13 -18.76 50.09
N ASP A 670 -3.85 -19.14 51.15
CA ASP A 670 -3.87 -20.53 51.66
C ASP A 670 -4.33 -21.55 50.61
N ASN A 671 -5.26 -21.14 49.75
CA ASN A 671 -5.80 -21.98 48.67
C ASN A 671 -4.97 -21.95 47.37
N PHE A 672 -3.79 -21.32 47.40
CA PHE A 672 -2.92 -21.17 46.24
C PHE A 672 -1.56 -21.84 46.46
N VAL A 673 -0.99 -22.35 45.39
CA VAL A 673 0.41 -22.75 45.24
C VAL A 673 1.08 -21.72 44.35
N VAL A 674 2.27 -21.25 44.73
CA VAL A 674 3.06 -20.34 43.90
C VAL A 674 4.12 -21.12 43.16
N LEU A 675 4.03 -21.12 41.83
CA LEU A 675 4.97 -21.80 40.94
C LEU A 675 6.03 -20.80 40.46
N GLU A 676 7.30 -21.16 40.60
CA GLU A 676 8.42 -20.38 40.09
C GLU A 676 8.95 -20.97 38.77
N GLN A 677 8.93 -20.15 37.72
CA GLN A 677 9.36 -20.53 36.37
C GLN A 677 10.84 -20.27 36.08
N TYR A 678 11.43 -19.27 36.71
CA TYR A 678 12.82 -18.86 36.47
C TYR A 678 13.54 -18.69 37.80
N LYS A 679 14.78 -19.19 37.88
CA LYS A 679 15.65 -18.89 39.02
C LYS A 679 16.05 -17.41 38.97
N MET A 680 16.10 -16.76 40.13
CA MET A 680 16.48 -15.36 40.22
C MET A 680 17.89 -15.09 39.69
N ASP A 681 18.83 -16.01 39.95
CA ASP A 681 20.21 -15.92 39.45
C ASP A 681 20.24 -15.93 37.92
N ASN A 682 19.40 -16.74 37.27
CA ASN A 682 19.31 -16.78 35.81
C ASN A 682 18.76 -15.47 35.24
N LEU A 683 17.77 -14.85 35.90
CA LEU A 683 17.24 -13.55 35.48
C LEU A 683 18.28 -12.44 35.68
N THR A 684 19.04 -12.49 36.78
CA THR A 684 20.12 -11.54 37.08
C THR A 684 21.23 -11.66 36.04
N GLN A 685 21.66 -12.87 35.71
CA GLN A 685 22.68 -13.12 34.69
C GLN A 685 22.23 -12.61 33.31
N VAL A 686 21.01 -12.92 32.88
CA VAL A 686 20.47 -12.42 31.60
C VAL A 686 20.37 -10.90 31.60
N TYR A 687 19.99 -10.30 32.72
CA TYR A 687 20.00 -8.85 32.85
C TYR A 687 21.43 -8.33 32.67
N ASP A 688 22.41 -8.80 33.43
CA ASP A 688 23.79 -8.31 33.39
C ASP A 688 24.45 -8.49 32.02
N ASP A 689 24.26 -9.65 31.38
CA ASP A 689 24.81 -9.97 30.07
C ASP A 689 24.22 -9.12 28.93
N PHE A 690 22.98 -8.63 29.10
CA PHE A 690 22.35 -7.78 28.09
C PHE A 690 23.00 -6.40 28.06
N THR A 691 23.99 -6.23 27.20
CA THR A 691 24.81 -5.02 27.05
C THR A 691 24.64 -4.41 25.66
N LEU A 692 24.89 -3.10 25.55
CA LEU A 692 24.84 -2.38 24.27
C LEU A 692 26.02 -2.80 23.41
N VAL A 693 25.75 -3.26 22.19
CA VAL A 693 26.81 -3.65 21.25
C VAL A 693 27.24 -2.44 20.43
N SER A 694 28.55 -2.17 20.36
CA SER A 694 29.11 -1.13 19.49
C SER A 694 28.79 -1.45 18.03
N GLN A 695 28.34 -0.48 17.25
CA GLN A 695 28.31 -0.59 15.79
C GLN A 695 29.76 -0.75 15.30
N GLN A 696 30.23 -1.99 15.10
CA GLN A 696 31.41 -2.22 14.29
C GLN A 696 30.99 -1.87 12.86
N GLY A 697 31.66 -0.88 12.27
CA GLY A 697 31.43 -0.47 10.91
C GLY A 697 31.88 -1.58 9.97
N ASP A 698 30.93 -2.22 9.31
CA ASP A 698 31.11 -3.01 8.10
C ASP A 698 30.48 -2.26 6.92
#